data_AF-A0A158QHC9-F1
#
_entry.id   AF-A0A158QHC9-F1
#
_cell.length_a   1.000
_cell.length_b   1.000
_cell.length_c   1.000
_cell.angle_alpha   90.00
_cell.angle_beta   90.00
_cell.angle_gamma   90.00
#
_symmetry.space_group_name_H-M   'P 1'
#
loop_
_entity.id
_entity.type
_entity.pdbx_description
1 polymer ?
#
loop_
_entity_poly.entity_id
_entity_poly.type
_entity_poly.pdbx_seq_one_letter_code
_entity_poly.pdbx_strand_id
1 'polypeptide(L)'
;MQSGATVVPVANLNANEDANELEKAMKGFGTNEQKITEIFANRTVNQRREIAKAYKAAYGRDLQQRFQKELSGDFRRVILYSFHDKCHVNARACYRAIKGAGTDEQILIDVICTSDNLEISELKKAYKKILLEERQNAVKRSLETDVKEDVSGDLQFVLVAILQGKRETTLNEAQVREDAEAFYNSGVKKLGTDESVFTRILVTRSFKSIRAINKAYKELAGHDLLKAIEKETSGDYKRSLITIVKTAINKNECIADILFNSMAGTGTHDENLTRVIMAHQFAQKLFLASRQHVFFFFSLTSLMATVHASPDFNPQADSEVLYTAMKGLGTDEKAIIDLLSHRSLEQRQQIAKTFQATYGQNLLDQLHKELSGFFRLAVFYSFFDKAHVNAWALYRAMKGLGTDEKVLIHVLCSSTNEEILELKAAYRDVLAAERQNLARRSLEQDVIDDVSGDFERVLVALLQAKRRQTFDKEDAVQDCETLYKSGEGRRGTDESQFTRVFVTCPWEELVAIATIYLEAVGNDLFTAIEKETSGDYRDALITILKAALNRDRFYAEVLYKSMEGAGTHDEDLVRMIMAHCNTDLARIKEQFAQMYQMELEEMVKDELTGYDLSREFRKFFTSDEFSSFEELSERLRQFEVATGALYVKLNSRRFPEGHPMRDSLVYSNLKYVCYHYGTCVSCATKRVNQRTSKLGCSSQIYLNYSNGHLRITSYDMRHNHPVTPESAKMYPRNRRLEEHEQKIVDELLRLPYDNGLVVEIIKKQFGKYCTKADVKNMRSRLRRRSDIPRVNVKHEDTKDNLESILQEIKEVAEASSEELLAQNLAVLKDVLASWKQGQVAISSANRSPPEPNSSSYQSVFTDDPNDLMIDYNSPPYLIPDDTQ
;
A
#
# COMPACT_ATOMS: atom_id res chain seq x y z
N MET A 1 -3.83 28.84 -31.78
CA MET A 1 -3.80 27.41 -31.38
C MET A 1 -2.33 27.02 -31.18
N GLN A 2 -1.78 27.25 -30.00
CA GLN A 2 -0.42 26.81 -29.65
C GLN A 2 -0.49 25.38 -29.15
N SER A 3 0.40 24.52 -29.64
CA SER A 3 0.40 23.06 -29.42
C SER A 3 0.60 22.70 -27.95
N GLY A 4 -0.33 21.94 -27.36
CA GLY A 4 -0.29 21.45 -25.97
C GLY A 4 0.74 20.36 -25.66
N ALA A 5 1.92 20.38 -26.30
CA ALA A 5 2.97 19.40 -26.10
C ALA A 5 3.77 19.67 -24.81
N THR A 6 4.09 18.62 -24.04
CA THR A 6 4.93 18.72 -22.84
C THR A 6 6.42 18.91 -23.19
N VAL A 7 6.86 18.39 -24.35
CA VAL A 7 8.20 18.61 -24.91
C VAL A 7 8.08 19.48 -26.15
N VAL A 8 8.62 20.69 -26.09
CA VAL A 8 8.62 21.66 -27.19
C VAL A 8 9.93 21.66 -27.97
N PRO A 9 9.92 21.94 -29.28
CA PRO A 9 11.15 22.01 -30.07
C PRO A 9 12.03 23.20 -29.64
N VAL A 10 13.30 22.92 -29.34
CA VAL A 10 14.31 23.97 -29.08
C VAL A 10 14.69 24.66 -30.40
N ALA A 11 14.55 25.98 -30.46
CA ALA A 11 14.69 26.75 -31.70
C ALA A 11 16.10 26.69 -32.33
N ASN A 12 17.15 26.60 -31.51
CA ASN A 12 18.55 26.61 -31.96
C ASN A 12 19.26 25.30 -31.55
N LEU A 13 18.78 24.16 -32.04
CA LEU A 13 19.39 22.87 -31.73
C LEU A 13 20.84 22.79 -32.25
N ASN A 14 21.80 22.53 -31.36
CA ASN A 14 23.14 22.11 -31.74
C ASN A 14 23.28 20.58 -31.58
N ALA A 15 22.88 19.83 -32.59
CA ALA A 15 22.86 18.37 -32.53
C ALA A 15 24.26 17.74 -32.34
N ASN A 16 25.32 18.41 -32.80
CA ASN A 16 26.71 17.94 -32.62
C ASN A 16 27.18 18.13 -31.17
N GLU A 17 26.81 19.24 -30.54
CA GLU A 17 27.13 19.49 -29.14
C GLU A 17 26.38 18.51 -28.23
N ASP A 18 25.07 18.33 -28.45
CA ASP A 18 24.29 17.33 -27.72
C ASP A 18 24.89 15.92 -27.91
N ALA A 19 25.30 15.55 -29.13
CA ALA A 19 25.97 14.27 -29.38
C ALA A 19 27.30 14.13 -28.62
N ASN A 20 28.08 15.21 -28.51
CA ASN A 20 29.34 15.22 -27.75
C ASN A 20 29.11 15.12 -26.24
N GLU A 21 28.12 15.83 -25.71
CA GLU A 21 27.75 15.75 -24.30
C GLU A 21 27.22 14.36 -23.93
N LEU A 22 26.48 13.71 -24.83
CA LEU A 22 26.07 12.31 -24.65
C LEU A 22 27.25 11.35 -24.65
N GLU A 23 28.23 11.53 -25.55
CA GLU A 23 29.44 10.68 -25.52
C GLU A 23 30.22 10.87 -24.22
N LYS A 24 30.39 12.12 -23.76
CA LYS A 24 31.03 12.39 -22.46
C LYS A 24 30.27 11.74 -21.32
N ALA A 25 28.94 11.82 -21.33
CA ALA A 25 28.08 11.21 -20.32
C ALA A 25 28.20 9.68 -20.27
N MET A 26 28.52 9.04 -21.40
CA MET A 26 28.66 7.58 -21.53
C MET A 26 30.12 7.10 -21.51
N LYS A 27 31.10 7.99 -21.30
CA LYS A 27 32.52 7.67 -21.36
C LYS A 27 33.12 7.54 -19.97
N GLY A 28 33.67 6.36 -19.67
CA GLY A 28 34.34 6.08 -18.39
C GLY A 28 33.70 4.89 -17.68
N PHE A 29 33.99 4.74 -16.39
CA PHE A 29 33.31 3.75 -15.55
C PHE A 29 32.01 4.37 -15.02
N GLY A 30 30.86 3.78 -15.37
CA GLY A 30 29.54 4.34 -15.09
C GLY A 30 29.02 5.27 -16.20
N THR A 31 27.76 5.67 -16.09
CA THR A 31 27.08 6.57 -17.03
C THR A 31 26.54 7.77 -16.25
N ASN A 32 26.51 8.95 -16.85
CA ASN A 32 25.85 10.12 -16.26
C ASN A 32 24.40 10.19 -16.77
N GLU A 33 23.49 9.46 -16.12
CA GLU A 33 22.08 9.40 -16.50
C GLU A 33 21.36 10.75 -16.34
N GLN A 34 21.81 11.60 -15.42
CA GLN A 34 21.27 12.95 -15.24
C GLN A 34 21.49 13.80 -16.50
N LYS A 35 22.69 13.75 -17.08
CA LYS A 35 23.00 14.51 -18.30
C LYS A 35 22.20 14.01 -19.50
N ILE A 36 22.04 12.69 -19.62
CA ILE A 36 21.20 12.08 -20.67
C ILE A 36 19.75 12.57 -20.51
N THR A 37 19.23 12.57 -19.29
CA THR A 37 17.87 13.03 -18.97
C THR A 37 17.69 14.51 -19.29
N GLU A 38 18.63 15.37 -18.88
CA GLU A 38 18.60 16.82 -19.16
C GLU A 38 18.48 17.11 -20.66
N ILE A 39 19.26 16.40 -21.48
CA ILE A 39 19.20 16.55 -22.94
C ILE A 39 17.87 16.00 -23.45
N PHE A 40 17.51 14.76 -23.13
CA PHE A 40 16.38 14.09 -23.76
C PHE A 40 15.02 14.63 -23.33
N ALA A 41 14.86 15.06 -22.08
CA ALA A 41 13.63 15.69 -21.59
C ALA A 41 13.29 16.98 -22.37
N ASN A 42 14.29 17.65 -22.92
CA ASN A 42 14.17 18.94 -23.60
C ASN A 42 14.34 18.87 -25.12
N ARG A 43 14.16 17.70 -25.74
CA ARG A 43 14.30 17.51 -27.19
C ARG A 43 13.13 16.73 -27.74
N THR A 44 12.51 17.23 -28.81
CA THR A 44 11.44 16.50 -29.49
C THR A 44 11.94 15.21 -30.14
N VAL A 45 11.05 14.28 -30.47
CA VAL A 45 11.39 13.03 -31.17
C VAL A 45 12.23 13.30 -32.43
N ASN A 46 11.90 14.32 -33.20
CA ASN A 46 12.65 14.69 -34.40
C ASN A 46 14.07 15.19 -34.07
N GLN A 47 14.20 16.05 -33.06
CA GLN A 47 15.50 16.55 -32.61
C GLN A 47 16.37 15.43 -32.02
N ARG A 48 15.79 14.49 -31.25
CA ARG A 48 16.49 13.29 -30.78
C ARG A 48 17.02 12.45 -31.96
N ARG A 49 16.23 12.30 -33.03
CA ARG A 49 16.67 11.62 -34.28
C ARG A 49 17.80 12.38 -35.00
N GLU A 50 17.79 13.70 -34.97
CA GLU A 50 18.90 14.52 -35.50
C GLU A 50 20.18 14.36 -34.68
N ILE A 51 20.07 14.37 -33.35
CA ILE A 51 21.18 14.08 -32.44
C ILE A 51 21.75 12.68 -32.71
N ALA A 52 20.90 11.66 -32.91
CA ALA A 52 21.37 10.32 -33.28
C ALA A 52 22.14 10.30 -34.61
N LYS A 53 21.71 11.07 -35.62
CA LYS A 53 22.45 11.21 -36.88
C LYS A 53 23.80 11.89 -36.68
N ALA A 54 23.83 12.99 -35.92
CA ALA A 54 25.06 13.72 -35.59
C ALA A 54 26.05 12.83 -34.82
N TYR A 55 25.55 12.09 -33.83
CA TYR A 55 26.35 11.12 -33.07
C TYR A 55 26.95 10.03 -33.97
N LYS A 56 26.15 9.48 -34.89
CA LYS A 56 26.65 8.48 -35.86
C LYS A 56 27.72 9.05 -36.78
N ALA A 57 27.57 10.30 -37.22
CA ALA A 57 28.58 10.97 -38.06
C ALA A 57 29.88 11.24 -37.30
N ALA A 58 29.80 11.68 -36.03
CA ALA A 58 30.96 12.01 -35.21
C ALA A 58 31.73 10.79 -34.70
N TYR A 59 31.02 9.71 -34.31
CA TYR A 59 31.62 8.57 -33.59
C TYR A 59 31.56 7.25 -34.36
N GLY A 60 30.90 7.20 -35.52
CA GLY A 60 30.76 5.99 -36.34
C GLY A 60 29.91 4.89 -35.68
N ARG A 61 29.19 5.20 -34.59
CA ARG A 61 28.39 4.26 -33.79
C ARG A 61 26.93 4.69 -33.76
N ASP A 62 26.02 3.73 -33.69
CA ASP A 62 24.60 4.01 -33.52
C ASP A 62 24.28 4.39 -32.07
N LEU A 63 23.64 5.55 -31.87
CA LEU A 63 23.37 6.10 -30.54
C LEU A 63 22.39 5.22 -29.74
N GLN A 64 21.37 4.65 -30.38
CA GLN A 64 20.42 3.77 -29.69
C GLN A 64 21.08 2.47 -29.26
N GLN A 65 21.95 1.87 -30.10
CA GLN A 65 22.76 0.72 -29.71
C GLN A 65 23.76 1.05 -28.60
N ARG A 66 24.30 2.27 -28.58
CA ARG A 66 25.15 2.72 -27.47
C ARG A 66 24.35 2.75 -26.17
N PHE A 67 23.18 3.38 -26.14
CA PHE A 67 22.30 3.37 -24.97
C PHE A 67 21.87 1.96 -24.55
N GLN A 68 21.65 1.05 -25.50
CA GLN A 68 21.31 -0.34 -25.21
C GLN A 68 22.39 -1.04 -24.35
N LYS A 69 23.66 -0.68 -24.57
CA LYS A 69 24.83 -1.23 -23.87
C LYS A 69 25.14 -0.51 -22.55
N GLU A 70 24.98 0.82 -22.53
CA GLU A 70 25.33 1.66 -21.37
C GLU A 70 24.23 1.74 -20.30
N LEU A 71 22.96 1.57 -20.72
CA LEU A 71 21.81 1.70 -19.83
C LEU A 71 21.15 0.33 -19.57
N SER A 72 20.45 0.22 -18.44
CA SER A 72 19.67 -0.97 -18.06
C SER A 72 18.28 -0.60 -17.54
N GLY A 73 17.44 -1.62 -17.34
CA GLY A 73 16.11 -1.47 -16.72
C GLY A 73 15.15 -0.54 -17.47
N ASP A 74 14.24 0.09 -16.72
CA ASP A 74 13.19 0.96 -17.25
C ASP A 74 13.75 2.28 -17.78
N PHE A 75 14.84 2.79 -17.20
CA PHE A 75 15.53 3.98 -17.70
C PHE A 75 16.00 3.78 -19.15
N ARG A 76 16.62 2.63 -19.46
CA ARG A 76 16.93 2.26 -20.85
C ARG A 76 15.67 2.25 -21.72
N ARG A 77 14.57 1.68 -21.23
CA ARG A 77 13.30 1.58 -21.98
C ARG A 77 12.79 2.97 -22.34
N VAL A 78 12.70 3.88 -21.37
CA VAL A 78 12.26 5.27 -21.55
C VAL A 78 13.13 5.99 -22.58
N ILE A 79 14.46 5.92 -22.45
CA ILE A 79 15.39 6.59 -23.38
C ILE A 79 15.25 6.03 -24.80
N LEU A 80 15.06 4.72 -24.98
CA LEU A 80 14.86 4.15 -26.31
C LEU A 80 13.49 4.52 -26.88
N TYR A 81 12.42 4.45 -26.09
CA TYR A 81 11.06 4.84 -26.51
C TYR A 81 10.98 6.31 -26.91
N SER A 82 11.89 7.14 -26.38
CA SER A 82 11.96 8.58 -26.66
C SER A 82 12.26 8.91 -28.13
N PHE A 83 12.79 7.96 -28.91
CA PHE A 83 13.05 8.12 -30.35
C PHE A 83 11.86 7.76 -31.25
N HIS A 84 10.79 7.24 -30.66
CA HIS A 84 9.65 6.67 -31.36
C HIS A 84 8.42 7.57 -31.21
N ASP A 85 7.56 7.56 -32.24
CA ASP A 85 6.25 8.22 -32.17
C ASP A 85 5.24 7.35 -31.40
N LYS A 86 4.07 7.94 -31.10
CA LYS A 86 2.98 7.28 -30.38
C LYS A 86 2.65 5.88 -30.93
N CYS A 87 2.53 5.75 -32.25
CA CYS A 87 2.11 4.50 -32.88
C CYS A 87 3.20 3.44 -32.76
N HIS A 88 4.48 3.81 -32.87
CA HIS A 88 5.58 2.88 -32.68
C HIS A 88 5.77 2.46 -31.22
N VAL A 89 5.62 3.38 -30.26
CA VAL A 89 5.63 3.03 -28.83
C VAL A 89 4.50 2.04 -28.50
N ASN A 90 3.27 2.35 -28.92
CA ASN A 90 2.12 1.48 -28.71
C ASN A 90 2.29 0.12 -29.42
N ALA A 91 2.79 0.09 -30.65
CA ALA A 91 3.03 -1.16 -31.37
C ALA A 91 4.09 -2.04 -30.66
N ARG A 92 5.12 -1.43 -30.05
CA ARG A 92 6.13 -2.18 -29.28
C ARG A 92 5.53 -2.77 -28.02
N ALA A 93 4.69 -1.99 -27.33
CA ALA A 93 3.98 -2.48 -26.16
C ALA A 93 3.05 -3.65 -26.53
N CYS A 94 2.27 -3.57 -27.62
CA CYS A 94 1.46 -4.70 -28.10
C CYS A 94 2.32 -5.92 -28.44
N TYR A 95 3.46 -5.73 -29.12
CA TYR A 95 4.35 -6.85 -29.46
C TYR A 95 4.92 -7.53 -28.20
N ARG A 96 5.26 -6.76 -27.16
CA ARG A 96 5.74 -7.30 -25.88
C ARG A 96 4.63 -7.95 -25.06
N ALA A 97 3.44 -7.36 -25.07
CA ALA A 97 2.25 -7.90 -24.42
C ALA A 97 1.89 -9.30 -24.96
N ILE A 98 2.18 -9.54 -26.24
CA ILE A 98 1.98 -10.82 -26.92
C ILE A 98 3.20 -11.75 -26.76
N LYS A 99 4.42 -11.20 -26.73
CA LYS A 99 5.66 -11.99 -26.70
C LYS A 99 5.95 -12.50 -25.28
N GLY A 100 5.61 -13.75 -25.01
CA GLY A 100 5.99 -14.40 -23.75
C GLY A 100 5.16 -15.64 -23.47
N ALA A 101 5.22 -16.11 -22.21
CA ALA A 101 4.22 -17.05 -21.70
C ALA A 101 3.05 -16.23 -21.15
N GLY A 102 1.88 -16.36 -21.76
CA GLY A 102 0.71 -15.53 -21.48
C GLY A 102 0.65 -14.27 -22.33
N THR A 103 -0.47 -13.55 -22.20
CA THR A 103 -0.76 -12.30 -22.91
C THR A 103 -1.04 -11.22 -21.87
N ASP A 104 -0.63 -9.98 -22.14
CA ASP A 104 -1.07 -8.81 -21.37
C ASP A 104 -2.25 -8.16 -22.10
N GLU A 105 -3.46 -8.64 -21.80
CA GLU A 105 -4.70 -8.16 -22.40
C GLU A 105 -4.96 -6.68 -22.08
N GLN A 106 -4.47 -6.19 -20.94
CA GLN A 106 -4.63 -4.80 -20.52
C GLN A 106 -3.98 -3.84 -21.53
N ILE A 107 -2.73 -4.09 -21.91
CA ILE A 107 -2.03 -3.27 -22.91
C ILE A 107 -2.76 -3.32 -24.26
N LEU A 108 -3.23 -4.50 -24.68
CA LEU A 108 -3.96 -4.66 -25.93
C LEU A 108 -5.27 -3.85 -25.92
N ILE A 109 -6.03 -3.91 -24.83
CA ILE A 109 -7.27 -3.14 -24.63
C ILE A 109 -6.96 -1.65 -24.66
N ASP A 110 -6.02 -1.19 -23.84
CA ASP A 110 -5.71 0.24 -23.70
C ASP A 110 -5.22 0.87 -25.00
N VAL A 111 -4.51 0.11 -25.85
CA VAL A 111 -4.05 0.58 -27.15
C VAL A 111 -5.16 0.51 -28.19
N ILE A 112 -5.80 -0.65 -28.36
CA ILE A 112 -6.71 -0.90 -29.49
C ILE A 112 -8.05 -0.19 -29.25
N CYS A 113 -8.63 -0.29 -28.06
CA CYS A 113 -9.95 0.27 -27.76
C CYS A 113 -9.97 1.80 -27.69
N THR A 114 -8.83 2.45 -27.46
CA THR A 114 -8.72 3.92 -27.42
C THR A 114 -8.37 4.54 -28.78
N SER A 115 -8.05 3.71 -29.79
CA SER A 115 -7.56 4.17 -31.09
C SER A 115 -8.69 4.47 -32.10
N ASP A 116 -8.50 5.52 -32.90
CA ASP A 116 -9.33 5.77 -34.10
C ASP A 116 -8.81 5.02 -35.35
N ASN A 117 -9.54 5.08 -36.47
CA ASN A 117 -9.17 4.36 -37.69
C ASN A 117 -7.78 4.75 -38.24
N LEU A 118 -7.39 6.02 -38.10
CA LEU A 118 -6.08 6.49 -38.55
C LEU A 118 -4.98 5.95 -37.64
N GLU A 119 -5.19 6.03 -36.33
CA GLU A 119 -4.28 5.46 -35.32
C GLU A 119 -4.13 3.95 -35.49
N ILE A 120 -5.20 3.19 -35.75
CA ILE A 120 -5.14 1.75 -36.04
C ILE A 120 -4.31 1.47 -37.30
N SER A 121 -4.49 2.26 -38.37
CA SER A 121 -3.71 2.11 -39.61
C SER A 121 -2.21 2.32 -39.38
N GLU A 122 -1.85 3.39 -38.65
CA GLU A 122 -0.45 3.69 -38.33
C GLU A 122 0.14 2.70 -37.31
N LEU A 123 -0.66 2.22 -36.35
CA LEU A 123 -0.27 1.18 -35.40
C LEU A 123 0.13 -0.11 -36.12
N LYS A 124 -0.67 -0.57 -37.10
CA LYS A 124 -0.34 -1.76 -37.91
C LYS A 124 0.95 -1.59 -38.72
N LYS A 125 1.14 -0.43 -39.34
CA LYS A 125 2.38 -0.11 -40.07
C LYS A 125 3.59 -0.15 -39.14
N ALA A 126 3.45 0.40 -37.93
CA ALA A 126 4.49 0.38 -36.93
C ALA A 126 4.78 -1.04 -36.43
N TYR A 127 3.75 -1.84 -36.16
CA TYR A 127 3.89 -3.24 -35.76
C TYR A 127 4.64 -4.07 -36.80
N LYS A 128 4.35 -3.87 -38.09
CA LYS A 128 5.09 -4.52 -39.18
C LYS A 128 6.59 -4.18 -39.16
N LYS A 129 6.95 -2.93 -38.84
CA LYS A 129 8.37 -2.54 -38.68
C LYS A 129 9.02 -3.25 -37.49
N ILE A 130 8.30 -3.37 -36.38
CA ILE A 130 8.76 -4.06 -35.17
C ILE A 130 9.02 -5.54 -35.44
N LEU A 131 8.14 -6.22 -36.18
CA LEU A 131 8.38 -7.60 -36.60
C LEU A 131 9.68 -7.74 -37.40
N LEU A 132 9.97 -6.81 -38.32
CA LEU A 132 11.22 -6.83 -39.09
C LEU A 132 12.45 -6.58 -38.21
N GLU A 133 12.37 -5.63 -37.29
CA GLU A 133 13.45 -5.31 -36.34
C GLU A 133 13.77 -6.49 -35.41
N GLU A 134 12.75 -7.23 -34.99
CA GLU A 134 12.84 -8.44 -34.16
C GLU A 134 13.11 -9.70 -34.98
N ARG A 135 13.41 -9.55 -36.29
CA ARG A 135 13.69 -10.64 -37.24
C ARG A 135 12.59 -11.70 -37.32
N GLN A 136 11.35 -11.28 -37.11
CA GLN A 136 10.15 -12.10 -37.23
C GLN A 136 9.61 -12.08 -38.67
N ASN A 137 8.77 -13.07 -39.01
CA ASN A 137 8.19 -13.17 -40.34
C ASN A 137 7.03 -12.19 -40.54
N ALA A 138 7.35 -10.95 -40.94
CA ALA A 138 6.38 -9.88 -41.22
C ALA A 138 5.51 -10.09 -42.49
N VAL A 139 5.66 -11.24 -43.17
CA VAL A 139 4.77 -11.67 -44.26
C VAL A 139 3.63 -12.53 -43.72
N LYS A 140 3.91 -13.39 -42.73
CA LYS A 140 2.92 -14.27 -42.11
C LYS A 140 2.27 -13.69 -40.85
N ARG A 141 2.97 -12.79 -40.16
CA ARG A 141 2.53 -12.15 -38.93
C ARG A 141 2.10 -10.71 -39.17
N SER A 142 1.04 -10.31 -38.48
CA SER A 142 0.55 -8.95 -38.34
C SER A 142 -0.02 -8.76 -36.93
N LEU A 143 -0.33 -7.52 -36.54
CA LEU A 143 -0.95 -7.26 -35.25
C LEU A 143 -2.28 -8.04 -35.12
N GLU A 144 -3.04 -8.14 -36.20
CA GLU A 144 -4.31 -8.86 -36.24
C GLU A 144 -4.15 -10.37 -36.15
N THR A 145 -3.17 -10.96 -36.82
CA THR A 145 -2.93 -12.41 -36.69
C THR A 145 -2.46 -12.75 -35.30
N ASP A 146 -1.54 -11.95 -34.76
CA ASP A 146 -0.96 -12.18 -33.44
C ASP A 146 -2.03 -12.03 -32.34
N VAL A 147 -2.84 -10.95 -32.36
CA VAL A 147 -3.96 -10.77 -31.41
C VAL A 147 -4.99 -11.90 -31.54
N LYS A 148 -5.26 -12.38 -32.76
CA LYS A 148 -6.20 -13.49 -32.98
C LYS A 148 -5.65 -14.82 -32.46
N GLU A 149 -4.34 -15.03 -32.45
CA GLU A 149 -3.74 -16.28 -31.97
C GLU A 149 -3.61 -16.29 -30.43
N ASP A 150 -3.35 -15.13 -29.82
CA ASP A 150 -3.02 -15.02 -28.39
C ASP A 150 -4.16 -14.55 -27.48
N VAL A 151 -5.28 -14.08 -28.04
CA VAL A 151 -6.49 -13.69 -27.30
C VAL A 151 -7.65 -14.60 -27.70
N SER A 152 -8.53 -14.94 -26.77
CA SER A 152 -9.70 -15.80 -27.03
C SER A 152 -11.02 -15.17 -26.57
N GLY A 153 -12.15 -15.81 -26.89
CA GLY A 153 -13.49 -15.39 -26.48
C GLY A 153 -13.95 -14.06 -27.07
N ASP A 154 -14.89 -13.40 -26.40
CA ASP A 154 -15.51 -12.15 -26.88
C ASP A 154 -14.50 -10.99 -26.96
N LEU A 155 -13.47 -11.00 -26.11
CA LEU A 155 -12.40 -10.02 -26.20
C LEU A 155 -11.67 -10.11 -27.55
N GLN A 156 -11.36 -11.32 -28.02
CA GLN A 156 -10.74 -11.52 -29.34
C GLN A 156 -11.60 -10.87 -30.43
N PHE A 157 -12.91 -11.06 -30.37
CA PHE A 157 -13.84 -10.50 -31.36
C PHE A 157 -13.84 -8.96 -31.32
N VAL A 158 -13.88 -8.35 -30.12
CA VAL A 158 -13.80 -6.89 -29.94
C VAL A 158 -12.51 -6.34 -30.56
N LEU A 159 -11.35 -6.89 -30.17
CA LEU A 159 -10.04 -6.38 -30.59
C LEU A 159 -9.84 -6.56 -32.10
N VAL A 160 -10.16 -7.73 -32.66
CA VAL A 160 -10.03 -8.01 -34.10
C VAL A 160 -10.99 -7.15 -34.92
N ALA A 161 -12.19 -6.87 -34.42
CA ALA A 161 -13.16 -5.99 -35.08
C ALA A 161 -12.66 -4.54 -35.14
N ILE A 162 -12.15 -4.00 -34.04
CA ILE A 162 -11.58 -2.64 -34.01
C ILE A 162 -10.33 -2.56 -34.89
N LEU A 163 -9.50 -3.60 -34.85
CA LEU A 163 -8.33 -3.71 -35.72
C LEU A 163 -8.71 -3.72 -37.20
N GLN A 164 -9.95 -3.98 -37.62
CA GLN A 164 -10.32 -3.76 -39.03
C GLN A 164 -10.14 -2.29 -39.47
N GLY A 165 -10.16 -1.34 -38.54
CA GLY A 165 -10.01 0.10 -38.83
C GLY A 165 -11.17 0.66 -39.65
N LYS A 166 -12.37 0.11 -39.44
CA LYS A 166 -13.60 0.41 -40.21
C LYS A 166 -14.72 0.98 -39.33
N ARG A 167 -14.38 1.58 -38.19
CA ARG A 167 -15.37 2.25 -37.34
C ARG A 167 -16.00 3.41 -38.10
N GLU A 168 -17.30 3.65 -37.94
CA GLU A 168 -17.96 4.83 -38.49
C GLU A 168 -17.29 6.12 -37.94
N THR A 169 -17.27 7.19 -38.73
CA THR A 169 -16.60 8.45 -38.36
C THR A 169 -17.57 9.60 -38.10
N THR A 170 -18.82 9.46 -38.54
CA THR A 170 -19.88 10.48 -38.43
C THR A 170 -20.96 10.06 -37.45
N LEU A 171 -21.73 11.03 -36.96
CA LEU A 171 -22.92 10.80 -36.14
C LEU A 171 -24.11 10.50 -37.06
N ASN A 172 -24.85 9.43 -36.80
CA ASN A 172 -26.13 9.15 -37.43
C ASN A 172 -27.24 9.23 -36.38
N GLU A 173 -27.90 10.39 -36.28
CA GLU A 173 -28.89 10.65 -35.23
C GLU A 173 -30.09 9.71 -35.27
N ALA A 174 -30.49 9.25 -36.46
CA ALA A 174 -31.61 8.32 -36.62
C ALA A 174 -31.33 6.97 -35.95
N GLN A 175 -30.07 6.52 -35.92
CA GLN A 175 -29.65 5.25 -35.32
C GLN A 175 -29.43 5.35 -33.81
N VAL A 176 -29.22 6.54 -33.25
CA VAL A 176 -28.88 6.71 -31.83
C VAL A 176 -29.96 6.12 -30.92
N ARG A 177 -31.23 6.42 -31.18
CA ARG A 177 -32.34 5.92 -30.36
C ARG A 177 -32.59 4.43 -30.59
N GLU A 178 -32.48 3.96 -31.82
CA GLU A 178 -32.59 2.53 -32.16
C GLU A 178 -31.50 1.71 -31.45
N ASP A 179 -30.24 2.16 -31.49
CA ASP A 179 -29.13 1.50 -30.82
C ASP A 179 -29.27 1.54 -29.29
N ALA A 180 -29.75 2.66 -28.72
CA ALA A 180 -30.00 2.77 -27.28
C ALA A 180 -31.12 1.80 -26.81
N GLU A 181 -32.21 1.71 -27.57
CA GLU A 181 -33.29 0.74 -27.33
C GLU A 181 -32.80 -0.70 -27.52
N ALA A 182 -31.99 -0.96 -28.55
CA ALA A 182 -31.38 -2.26 -28.78
C ALA A 182 -30.49 -2.66 -27.60
N PHE A 183 -29.62 -1.76 -27.12
CA PHE A 183 -28.77 -1.97 -25.93
C PHE A 183 -29.60 -2.25 -24.68
N TYR A 184 -30.72 -1.53 -24.49
CA TYR A 184 -31.62 -1.73 -23.35
C TYR A 184 -32.36 -3.06 -23.39
N ASN A 185 -32.89 -3.43 -24.56
CA ASN A 185 -33.62 -4.67 -24.76
C ASN A 185 -32.71 -5.93 -24.76
N SER A 186 -31.41 -5.76 -25.01
CA SER A 186 -30.40 -6.83 -25.04
C SER A 186 -29.64 -7.04 -23.74
N GLY A 187 -29.74 -6.13 -22.77
CA GLY A 187 -29.22 -6.32 -21.41
C GLY A 187 -30.37 -6.36 -20.41
N VAL A 188 -30.64 -5.21 -19.78
CA VAL A 188 -31.54 -5.02 -18.61
C VAL A 188 -32.92 -5.71 -18.69
N LYS A 189 -33.49 -5.91 -19.88
CA LYS A 189 -34.81 -6.56 -20.03
C LYS A 189 -34.79 -8.09 -20.08
N LYS A 190 -33.62 -8.73 -20.07
CA LYS A 190 -33.48 -10.19 -20.16
C LYS A 190 -32.54 -10.70 -19.07
N LEU A 191 -32.66 -11.98 -18.74
CA LEU A 191 -31.75 -12.65 -17.82
C LEU A 191 -30.53 -13.12 -18.64
N GLY A 192 -29.40 -12.42 -18.48
CA GLY A 192 -28.23 -12.53 -19.34
C GLY A 192 -28.20 -11.46 -20.44
N THR A 193 -27.04 -11.27 -21.05
CA THR A 193 -26.77 -10.21 -22.03
C THR A 193 -26.67 -10.81 -23.43
N ASP A 194 -27.05 -10.06 -24.46
CA ASP A 194 -26.67 -10.38 -25.84
C ASP A 194 -25.35 -9.65 -26.17
N GLU A 195 -24.23 -10.30 -25.85
CA GLU A 195 -22.88 -9.76 -26.04
C GLU A 195 -22.62 -9.38 -27.51
N SER A 196 -23.31 -10.03 -28.46
CA SER A 196 -23.19 -9.74 -29.88
C SER A 196 -23.73 -8.35 -30.23
N VAL A 197 -24.83 -7.92 -29.59
CA VAL A 197 -25.43 -6.59 -29.79
C VAL A 197 -24.54 -5.52 -29.18
N PHE A 198 -24.08 -5.73 -27.93
CA PHE A 198 -23.17 -4.81 -27.24
C PHE A 198 -21.90 -4.60 -28.05
N THR A 199 -21.27 -5.71 -28.46
CA THR A 199 -20.04 -5.66 -29.24
C THR A 199 -20.26 -4.98 -30.58
N ARG A 200 -21.27 -5.40 -31.36
CA ARG A 200 -21.56 -4.82 -32.68
C ARG A 200 -21.72 -3.31 -32.59
N ILE A 201 -22.52 -2.80 -31.65
CA ILE A 201 -22.75 -1.36 -31.50
C ILE A 201 -21.44 -0.67 -31.11
N LEU A 202 -20.75 -1.15 -30.07
CA LEU A 202 -19.57 -0.47 -29.52
C LEU A 202 -18.34 -0.57 -30.40
N VAL A 203 -18.21 -1.55 -31.31
CA VAL A 203 -17.05 -1.63 -32.22
C VAL A 203 -17.29 -0.92 -33.57
N THR A 204 -18.55 -0.80 -34.01
CA THR A 204 -18.86 -0.22 -35.33
C THR A 204 -19.20 1.27 -35.27
N ARG A 205 -19.91 1.73 -34.25
CA ARG A 205 -20.39 3.13 -34.18
C ARG A 205 -19.27 4.11 -33.93
N SER A 206 -19.43 5.33 -34.46
CA SER A 206 -18.47 6.40 -34.20
C SER A 206 -18.44 6.77 -32.71
N PHE A 207 -17.31 7.27 -32.21
CA PHE A 207 -17.23 7.75 -30.82
C PHE A 207 -18.27 8.86 -30.53
N LYS A 208 -18.63 9.68 -31.53
CA LYS A 208 -19.71 10.67 -31.42
C LYS A 208 -21.07 10.00 -31.24
N SER A 209 -21.35 8.95 -32.02
CA SER A 209 -22.58 8.15 -31.89
C SER A 209 -22.64 7.45 -30.52
N ILE A 210 -21.56 6.81 -30.07
CA ILE A 210 -21.53 6.14 -28.76
C ILE A 210 -21.81 7.12 -27.61
N ARG A 211 -21.25 8.33 -27.67
CA ARG A 211 -21.55 9.39 -26.68
C ARG A 211 -23.03 9.79 -26.69
N ALA A 212 -23.64 9.91 -27.87
CA ALA A 212 -25.05 10.23 -28.01
C ALA A 212 -25.95 9.07 -27.54
N ILE A 213 -25.60 7.82 -27.88
CA ILE A 213 -26.27 6.61 -27.42
C ILE A 213 -26.21 6.53 -25.89
N ASN A 214 -25.08 6.86 -25.27
CA ASN A 214 -24.95 6.88 -23.81
C ASN A 214 -25.96 7.82 -23.14
N LYS A 215 -26.16 9.01 -23.74
CA LYS A 215 -27.15 9.98 -23.24
C LYS A 215 -28.58 9.46 -23.42
N ALA A 216 -28.93 8.98 -24.62
CA ALA A 216 -30.26 8.45 -24.92
C ALA A 216 -30.59 7.22 -24.06
N TYR A 217 -29.63 6.32 -23.85
CA TYR A 217 -29.77 5.16 -23.00
C TYR A 217 -30.04 5.55 -21.54
N LYS A 218 -29.34 6.57 -21.02
CA LYS A 218 -29.56 7.07 -19.66
C LYS A 218 -30.98 7.60 -19.45
N GLU A 219 -31.56 8.24 -20.46
CA GLU A 219 -32.96 8.69 -20.44
C GLU A 219 -33.95 7.50 -20.46
N LEU A 220 -33.60 6.40 -21.13
CA LEU A 220 -34.46 5.19 -21.23
C LEU A 220 -34.38 4.28 -19.98
N ALA A 221 -33.17 4.06 -19.45
CA ALA A 221 -32.90 3.03 -18.44
C ALA A 221 -32.72 3.60 -17.02
N GLY A 222 -32.58 4.92 -16.87
CA GLY A 222 -32.31 5.58 -15.58
C GLY A 222 -30.85 5.48 -15.11
N HIS A 223 -29.98 4.79 -15.85
CA HIS A 223 -28.53 4.75 -15.65
C HIS A 223 -27.80 4.71 -17.01
N ASP A 224 -26.51 5.03 -17.04
CA ASP A 224 -25.74 5.09 -18.28
C ASP A 224 -25.24 3.72 -18.77
N LEU A 225 -24.59 3.71 -19.95
CA LEU A 225 -24.03 2.50 -20.55
C LEU A 225 -22.90 1.89 -19.73
N LEU A 226 -22.10 2.72 -19.04
CA LEU A 226 -21.03 2.21 -18.17
C LEU A 226 -21.63 1.33 -17.09
N LYS A 227 -22.69 1.82 -16.42
CA LYS A 227 -23.38 1.03 -15.39
C LYS A 227 -24.06 -0.21 -15.93
N ALA A 228 -24.57 -0.16 -17.16
CA ALA A 228 -25.14 -1.32 -17.83
C ALA A 228 -24.06 -2.39 -18.07
N ILE A 229 -22.96 -2.02 -18.70
CA ILE A 229 -21.84 -2.92 -19.03
C ILE A 229 -21.24 -3.53 -17.75
N GLU A 230 -21.10 -2.75 -16.68
CA GLU A 230 -20.59 -3.22 -15.38
C GLU A 230 -21.39 -4.38 -14.78
N LYS A 231 -22.72 -4.31 -14.90
CA LYS A 231 -23.63 -5.33 -14.34
C LYS A 231 -23.75 -6.56 -15.22
N GLU A 232 -23.67 -6.36 -16.52
CA GLU A 232 -24.04 -7.34 -17.54
C GLU A 232 -22.83 -8.16 -18.05
N THR A 233 -21.61 -7.62 -17.93
CA THR A 233 -20.41 -8.25 -18.48
C THR A 233 -19.32 -8.42 -17.42
N SER A 234 -18.32 -9.27 -17.67
CA SER A 234 -17.20 -9.48 -16.74
C SER A 234 -15.85 -9.62 -17.45
N GLY A 235 -14.77 -9.70 -16.67
CA GLY A 235 -13.41 -9.90 -17.15
C GLY A 235 -12.90 -8.84 -18.13
N ASP A 236 -11.99 -9.23 -19.01
CA ASP A 236 -11.37 -8.35 -20.00
C ASP A 236 -12.35 -7.91 -21.10
N TYR A 237 -13.37 -8.72 -21.37
CA TYR A 237 -14.47 -8.31 -22.25
C TYR A 237 -15.19 -7.07 -21.69
N LYS A 238 -15.61 -7.08 -20.42
CA LYS A 238 -16.15 -5.89 -19.73
C LYS A 238 -15.20 -4.71 -19.86
N ARG A 239 -13.92 -4.93 -19.56
CA ARG A 239 -12.90 -3.87 -19.57
C ARG A 239 -12.75 -3.23 -20.96
N SER A 240 -12.80 -4.03 -22.02
CA SER A 240 -12.73 -3.53 -23.40
C SER A 240 -13.91 -2.62 -23.74
N LEU A 241 -15.14 -3.00 -23.38
CA LEU A 241 -16.34 -2.22 -23.66
C LEU A 241 -16.38 -0.92 -22.83
N ILE A 242 -16.02 -0.98 -21.54
CA ILE A 242 -15.88 0.20 -20.68
C ILE A 242 -14.84 1.17 -21.28
N THR A 243 -13.69 0.67 -21.73
CA THR A 243 -12.63 1.50 -22.32
C THR A 243 -13.10 2.20 -23.59
N ILE A 244 -13.86 1.52 -24.45
CA ILE A 244 -14.47 2.13 -25.65
C ILE A 244 -15.44 3.25 -25.26
N VAL A 245 -16.34 3.00 -24.30
CA VAL A 245 -17.35 3.99 -23.88
C VAL A 245 -16.68 5.19 -23.18
N LYS A 246 -15.72 4.95 -22.27
CA LYS A 246 -14.93 6.02 -21.64
C LYS A 246 -14.18 6.85 -22.68
N THR A 247 -13.55 6.21 -23.66
CA THR A 247 -12.89 6.90 -24.79
C THR A 247 -13.88 7.76 -25.57
N ALA A 248 -15.08 7.22 -25.84
CA ALA A 248 -16.14 7.94 -26.55
C ALA A 248 -16.63 9.17 -25.78
N ILE A 249 -16.79 9.04 -24.46
CA ILE A 249 -17.21 10.13 -23.57
C ILE A 249 -16.10 11.18 -23.48
N ASN A 250 -14.91 10.77 -23.09
CA ASN A 250 -13.75 11.63 -22.91
C ASN A 250 -12.44 10.84 -23.05
N LYS A 251 -11.83 10.90 -24.23
CA LYS A 251 -10.56 10.21 -24.52
C LYS A 251 -9.44 10.63 -23.57
N ASN A 252 -9.33 11.91 -23.19
CA ASN A 252 -8.25 12.36 -22.33
C ASN A 252 -8.39 11.82 -20.90
N GLU A 253 -9.61 11.80 -20.37
CA GLU A 253 -9.91 11.20 -19.06
C GLU A 253 -9.73 9.68 -19.08
N CYS A 254 -10.11 9.01 -20.15
CA CYS A 254 -9.83 7.57 -20.30
C CYS A 254 -8.32 7.28 -20.29
N ILE A 255 -7.50 8.10 -20.98
CA ILE A 255 -6.04 7.97 -20.93
C ILE A 255 -5.51 8.31 -19.52
N ALA A 256 -6.19 9.19 -18.78
CA ALA A 256 -5.83 9.51 -17.40
C ALA A 256 -6.07 8.38 -16.42
N ASP A 257 -7.21 7.71 -16.55
CA ASP A 257 -7.50 6.50 -15.80
C ASP A 257 -6.43 5.43 -16.10
N ILE A 258 -6.07 5.24 -17.38
CA ILE A 258 -5.04 4.26 -17.76
C ILE A 258 -3.67 4.61 -17.15
N LEU A 259 -3.26 5.89 -17.19
CA LEU A 259 -2.01 6.33 -16.56
C LEU A 259 -2.03 6.10 -15.05
N PHE A 260 -3.12 6.50 -14.39
CA PHE A 260 -3.26 6.34 -12.95
C PHE A 260 -3.25 4.87 -12.53
N ASN A 261 -4.03 4.02 -13.22
CA ASN A 261 -4.11 2.59 -12.93
C ASN A 261 -2.77 1.88 -13.16
N SER A 262 -1.92 2.37 -14.07
CA SER A 262 -0.56 1.84 -14.25
C SER A 262 0.38 2.12 -13.06
N MET A 263 -0.02 2.99 -12.13
CA MET A 263 0.74 3.35 -10.92
C MET A 263 0.08 2.90 -9.61
N ALA A 264 -1.10 2.27 -9.68
CA ALA A 264 -1.86 1.86 -8.49
C ALA A 264 -1.45 0.46 -8.01
N GLY A 265 -1.37 0.26 -6.68
CA GLY A 265 -0.98 -1.01 -6.02
C GLY A 265 0.43 -1.01 -5.42
N THR A 266 0.91 -2.18 -4.94
CA THR A 266 2.23 -2.36 -4.30
C THR A 266 3.42 -2.35 -5.29
N GLY A 267 3.16 -1.99 -6.55
CA GLY A 267 4.14 -1.89 -7.63
C GLY A 267 3.57 -1.07 -8.79
N THR A 268 4.40 -0.76 -9.77
CA THR A 268 4.01 -0.04 -10.99
C THR A 268 3.93 -1.03 -12.16
N HIS A 269 2.92 -0.90 -13.01
CA HIS A 269 2.87 -1.63 -14.27
C HIS A 269 3.78 -0.91 -15.29
N ASP A 270 5.10 -1.07 -15.10
CA ASP A 270 6.14 -0.23 -15.70
C ASP A 270 6.11 -0.16 -17.23
N GLU A 271 5.71 -1.24 -17.91
CA GLU A 271 5.56 -1.24 -19.37
C GLU A 271 4.40 -0.34 -19.79
N ASN A 272 3.24 -0.43 -19.13
CA ASN A 272 2.07 0.41 -19.45
C ASN A 272 2.29 1.86 -19.00
N LEU A 273 2.90 2.10 -17.83
CA LEU A 273 3.30 3.43 -17.36
C LEU A 273 4.25 4.11 -18.36
N THR A 274 5.35 3.42 -18.71
CA THR A 274 6.31 3.91 -19.70
C THR A 274 5.61 4.15 -21.04
N ARG A 275 4.79 3.21 -21.52
CA ARG A 275 4.04 3.35 -22.78
C ARG A 275 3.18 4.59 -22.76
N VAL A 276 2.32 4.77 -21.75
CA VAL A 276 1.34 5.86 -21.71
C VAL A 276 2.05 7.21 -21.66
N ILE A 277 3.08 7.35 -20.81
CA ILE A 277 3.90 8.56 -20.74
C ILE A 277 4.52 8.83 -22.11
N MET A 278 5.21 7.86 -22.71
CA MET A 278 5.96 8.04 -23.96
C MET A 278 5.05 8.22 -25.19
N ALA A 279 3.88 7.57 -25.21
CA ALA A 279 2.91 7.62 -26.30
C ALA A 279 2.06 8.90 -26.28
N HIS A 280 1.89 9.52 -25.10
CA HIS A 280 1.07 10.72 -24.91
C HIS A 280 1.87 11.96 -24.47
N GLN A 281 3.20 11.99 -24.67
CA GLN A 281 4.10 13.14 -24.40
C GLN A 281 3.72 14.45 -25.10
N PHE A 282 2.81 14.41 -26.06
CA PHE A 282 2.31 15.58 -26.77
C PHE A 282 0.96 16.09 -26.23
N ALA A 283 0.38 15.46 -25.19
CA ALA A 283 -0.97 15.74 -24.70
C ALA A 283 -1.10 15.96 -23.18
N GLN A 284 -0.03 15.84 -22.39
CA GLN A 284 -0.15 15.91 -20.92
C GLN A 284 -0.62 17.28 -20.39
N LYS A 285 -0.46 18.38 -21.15
CA LYS A 285 -1.00 19.69 -20.72
C LYS A 285 -2.54 19.71 -20.61
N LEU A 286 -3.26 18.83 -21.30
CA LEU A 286 -4.73 18.76 -21.17
C LEU A 286 -5.20 17.91 -19.98
N PHE A 287 -4.30 17.18 -19.34
CA PHE A 287 -4.60 16.18 -18.30
C PHE A 287 -5.11 16.80 -16.99
N LEU A 288 -4.84 18.09 -16.78
CA LEU A 288 -5.14 18.80 -15.54
C LEU A 288 -6.25 19.85 -15.69
N ALA A 289 -6.66 20.11 -16.93
CA ALA A 289 -7.60 21.18 -17.28
C ALA A 289 -9.03 20.70 -17.53
N SER A 290 -9.29 19.40 -17.64
CA SER A 290 -10.63 18.85 -17.89
C SER A 290 -11.24 18.17 -16.66
N ARG A 291 -11.47 18.93 -15.59
CA ARG A 291 -12.39 18.56 -14.49
C ARG A 291 -13.28 19.75 -14.12
N GLN A 292 -14.19 20.10 -15.01
CA GLN A 292 -15.37 20.89 -14.67
C GLN A 292 -16.59 20.16 -15.24
N HIS A 293 -17.28 19.40 -14.40
CA HIS A 293 -18.74 19.22 -14.43
C HIS A 293 -19.16 18.28 -13.29
N VAL A 294 -19.52 18.84 -12.13
CA VAL A 294 -20.48 18.21 -11.21
C VAL A 294 -21.41 19.32 -10.71
N PHE A 295 -22.59 19.41 -11.33
CA PHE A 295 -23.73 20.18 -10.84
C PHE A 295 -24.92 19.21 -10.83
N PHE A 296 -25.10 18.51 -9.70
CA PHE A 296 -26.41 18.10 -9.17
C PHE A 296 -26.18 17.37 -7.84
N PHE A 297 -26.16 18.10 -6.73
CA PHE A 297 -26.22 17.50 -5.40
C PHE A 297 -27.06 18.39 -4.51
N PHE A 298 -28.34 18.08 -4.42
CA PHE A 298 -29.11 18.20 -3.18
C PHE A 298 -30.30 17.23 -3.29
N SER A 299 -30.49 16.42 -2.25
CA SER A 299 -31.53 15.37 -2.08
C SER A 299 -31.22 13.97 -2.62
N LEU A 300 -30.18 13.29 -2.10
CA LEU A 300 -30.05 11.83 -2.26
C LEU A 300 -29.24 11.12 -1.15
N THR A 301 -29.22 11.66 0.07
CA THR A 301 -28.44 11.10 1.20
C THR A 301 -28.94 9.72 1.67
N SER A 302 -30.18 9.34 1.36
CA SER A 302 -30.75 8.03 1.75
C SER A 302 -30.33 6.87 0.84
N LEU A 303 -29.88 7.12 -0.39
CA LEU A 303 -29.56 6.07 -1.38
C LEU A 303 -28.09 5.60 -1.34
N MET A 304 -27.26 6.16 -0.47
CA MET A 304 -25.79 5.97 -0.48
C MET A 304 -25.20 5.39 0.82
N ALA A 305 -26.04 5.21 1.85
CA ALA A 305 -25.69 4.42 3.03
C ALA A 305 -25.57 2.94 2.67
N THR A 306 -24.70 2.19 3.35
CA THR A 306 -24.62 0.72 3.22
C THR A 306 -25.47 0.01 4.28
N VAL A 307 -25.93 0.74 5.31
CA VAL A 307 -26.85 0.26 6.34
C VAL A 307 -28.15 1.04 6.25
N HIS A 308 -29.28 0.33 6.17
CA HIS A 308 -30.60 0.93 6.01
C HIS A 308 -31.53 0.57 7.18
N ALA A 309 -32.61 1.34 7.34
CA ALA A 309 -33.64 1.05 8.33
C ALA A 309 -34.34 -0.27 8.01
N SER A 310 -34.46 -1.15 9.01
CA SER A 310 -35.25 -2.38 8.90
C SER A 310 -36.74 -2.05 8.89
N PRO A 311 -37.54 -2.58 7.94
CA PRO A 311 -38.98 -2.33 7.88
C PRO A 311 -39.75 -2.99 9.03
N ASP A 312 -39.29 -4.14 9.54
CA ASP A 312 -39.92 -4.91 10.60
C ASP A 312 -39.33 -4.59 11.99
N PHE A 313 -39.04 -3.32 12.24
CA PHE A 313 -38.35 -2.88 13.46
C PHE A 313 -39.24 -2.99 14.70
N ASN A 314 -38.80 -3.81 15.66
CA ASN A 314 -39.41 -3.93 16.98
C ASN A 314 -38.33 -3.75 18.07
N PRO A 315 -38.23 -2.56 18.69
CA PRO A 315 -37.18 -2.28 19.66
C PRO A 315 -37.27 -3.15 20.93
N GLN A 316 -38.45 -3.67 21.27
CA GLN A 316 -38.64 -4.53 22.43
C GLN A 316 -38.04 -5.92 22.16
N ALA A 317 -38.43 -6.52 21.03
CA ALA A 317 -37.89 -7.82 20.59
C ALA A 317 -36.37 -7.74 20.35
N ASP A 318 -35.91 -6.66 19.73
CA ASP A 318 -34.47 -6.45 19.50
C ASP A 318 -33.69 -6.31 20.83
N SER A 319 -34.28 -5.64 21.84
CA SER A 319 -33.69 -5.54 23.17
C SER A 319 -33.62 -6.90 23.88
N GLU A 320 -34.63 -7.77 23.70
CA GLU A 320 -34.64 -9.14 24.24
C GLU A 320 -33.57 -10.03 23.60
N VAL A 321 -33.36 -9.91 22.29
CA VAL A 321 -32.27 -10.61 21.58
C VAL A 321 -30.91 -10.20 22.15
N LEU A 322 -30.65 -8.89 22.27
CA LEU A 322 -29.38 -8.41 22.83
C LEU A 322 -29.20 -8.82 24.30
N TYR A 323 -30.26 -8.76 25.11
CA TYR A 323 -30.21 -9.20 26.51
C TYR A 323 -29.87 -10.69 26.61
N THR A 324 -30.49 -11.51 25.76
CA THR A 324 -30.24 -12.96 25.73
C THR A 324 -28.84 -13.28 25.23
N ALA A 325 -28.35 -12.57 24.22
CA ALA A 325 -27.00 -12.73 23.67
C ALA A 325 -25.90 -12.42 24.70
N MET A 326 -26.17 -11.54 25.66
CA MET A 326 -25.25 -11.17 26.74
C MET A 326 -25.47 -11.96 28.04
N LYS A 327 -26.42 -12.90 28.08
CA LYS A 327 -26.80 -13.60 29.31
C LYS A 327 -26.12 -14.96 29.41
N GLY A 328 -25.16 -15.10 30.32
CA GLY A 328 -24.58 -16.39 30.70
C GLY A 328 -23.06 -16.35 30.84
N LEU A 329 -22.42 -17.53 30.82
CA LEU A 329 -20.97 -17.63 30.71
C LEU A 329 -20.59 -17.62 29.23
N GLY A 330 -20.28 -16.43 28.71
CA GLY A 330 -19.98 -16.18 27.30
C GLY A 330 -21.00 -15.23 26.65
N THR A 331 -20.66 -14.75 25.46
CA THR A 331 -21.47 -13.82 24.68
C THR A 331 -21.81 -14.45 23.33
N ASP A 332 -23.02 -14.27 22.83
CA ASP A 332 -23.39 -14.65 21.45
C ASP A 332 -23.09 -13.48 20.51
N GLU A 333 -21.84 -13.35 20.08
CA GLU A 333 -21.42 -12.26 19.20
C GLU A 333 -22.13 -12.31 17.85
N LYS A 334 -22.51 -13.50 17.38
CA LYS A 334 -23.22 -13.67 16.11
C LYS A 334 -24.60 -13.04 16.17
N ALA A 335 -25.37 -13.28 17.24
CA ALA A 335 -26.67 -12.65 17.43
C ALA A 335 -26.57 -11.11 17.50
N ILE A 336 -25.50 -10.59 18.14
CA ILE A 336 -25.23 -9.15 18.21
C ILE A 336 -24.93 -8.58 16.81
N ILE A 337 -24.08 -9.25 16.03
CA ILE A 337 -23.74 -8.85 14.65
C ILE A 337 -24.99 -8.88 13.77
N ASP A 338 -25.68 -10.02 13.70
CA ASP A 338 -26.84 -10.25 12.83
C ASP A 338 -27.95 -9.22 13.10
N LEU A 339 -28.10 -8.79 14.36
CA LEU A 339 -29.06 -7.74 14.72
C LEU A 339 -28.53 -6.34 14.37
N LEU A 340 -27.37 -5.94 14.89
CA LEU A 340 -26.90 -4.55 14.80
C LEU A 340 -26.45 -4.16 13.38
N SER A 341 -25.99 -5.10 12.55
CA SER A 341 -25.61 -4.84 11.16
C SER A 341 -26.81 -4.56 10.25
N HIS A 342 -28.03 -4.89 10.70
CA HIS A 342 -29.28 -4.73 9.96
C HIS A 342 -30.23 -3.73 10.63
N ARG A 343 -29.70 -2.76 11.39
CA ARG A 343 -30.48 -1.68 12.01
C ARG A 343 -29.84 -0.33 11.71
N SER A 344 -30.65 0.65 11.34
CA SER A 344 -30.14 2.02 11.14
C SER A 344 -29.58 2.60 12.44
N LEU A 345 -28.85 3.71 12.36
CA LEU A 345 -28.38 4.42 13.55
C LEU A 345 -29.54 4.79 14.49
N GLU A 346 -30.63 5.32 13.96
CA GLU A 346 -31.81 5.73 14.75
C GLU A 346 -32.45 4.52 15.44
N GLN A 347 -32.54 3.39 14.72
CA GLN A 347 -33.06 2.15 15.28
C GLN A 347 -32.18 1.61 16.40
N ARG A 348 -30.84 1.62 16.23
CA ARG A 348 -29.88 1.22 17.27
C ARG A 348 -30.00 2.10 18.52
N GLN A 349 -30.09 3.42 18.34
CA GLN A 349 -30.30 4.34 19.46
C GLN A 349 -31.65 4.12 20.16
N GLN A 350 -32.69 3.77 19.41
CA GLN A 350 -34.00 3.42 19.98
C GLN A 350 -33.95 2.09 20.76
N ILE A 351 -33.23 1.08 20.25
CA ILE A 351 -32.98 -0.17 20.99
C ILE A 351 -32.27 0.14 22.31
N ALA A 352 -31.23 0.98 22.32
CA ALA A 352 -30.54 1.34 23.56
C ALA A 352 -31.46 1.99 24.60
N LYS A 353 -32.36 2.88 24.17
CA LYS A 353 -33.37 3.50 25.05
C LYS A 353 -34.36 2.46 25.59
N THR A 354 -34.88 1.60 24.72
CA THR A 354 -35.84 0.55 25.11
C THR A 354 -35.22 -0.50 26.03
N PHE A 355 -33.97 -0.88 25.79
CA PHE A 355 -33.21 -1.79 26.65
C PHE A 355 -33.03 -1.21 28.05
N GLN A 356 -32.70 0.08 28.17
CA GLN A 356 -32.59 0.76 29.45
C GLN A 356 -33.93 0.82 30.19
N ALA A 357 -35.03 1.12 29.49
CA ALA A 357 -36.36 1.16 30.09
C ALA A 357 -36.83 -0.23 30.56
N THR A 358 -36.49 -1.29 29.83
CA THR A 358 -36.93 -2.67 30.12
C THR A 358 -36.12 -3.33 31.22
N TYR A 359 -34.79 -3.20 31.17
CA TYR A 359 -33.88 -3.94 32.06
C TYR A 359 -33.23 -3.08 33.14
N GLY A 360 -33.41 -1.76 33.12
CA GLY A 360 -32.77 -0.83 34.05
C GLY A 360 -31.25 -0.74 33.88
N GLN A 361 -30.73 -1.22 32.76
CA GLN A 361 -29.29 -1.32 32.48
C GLN A 361 -28.94 -0.53 31.22
N ASN A 362 -27.79 0.16 31.21
CA ASN A 362 -27.32 0.84 30.02
C ASN A 362 -26.77 -0.19 29.01
N LEU A 363 -27.33 -0.23 27.80
CA LEU A 363 -26.95 -1.21 26.77
C LEU A 363 -25.47 -1.11 26.38
N LEU A 364 -24.94 0.10 26.17
CA LEU A 364 -23.55 0.29 25.77
C LEU A 364 -22.58 -0.15 26.89
N ASP A 365 -22.93 0.08 28.16
CA ASP A 365 -22.13 -0.41 29.30
C ASP A 365 -22.10 -1.94 29.37
N GLN A 366 -23.21 -2.61 29.04
CA GLN A 366 -23.27 -4.08 29.00
C GLN A 366 -22.43 -4.61 27.84
N LEU A 367 -22.64 -4.08 26.62
CA LEU A 367 -21.84 -4.46 25.44
C LEU A 367 -20.34 -4.19 25.67
N HIS A 368 -19.97 -3.13 26.38
CA HIS A 368 -18.57 -2.85 26.70
C HIS A 368 -17.94 -3.89 27.64
N LYS A 369 -18.72 -4.47 28.57
CA LYS A 369 -18.27 -5.51 29.50
C LYS A 369 -18.16 -6.88 28.84
N GLU A 370 -19.12 -7.19 27.97
CA GLU A 370 -19.22 -8.49 27.28
C GLU A 370 -18.23 -8.58 26.11
N LEU A 371 -18.06 -7.50 25.36
CA LEU A 371 -17.21 -7.49 24.17
C LEU A 371 -15.78 -7.03 24.49
N SER A 372 -14.84 -7.38 23.61
CA SER A 372 -13.46 -6.90 23.69
C SER A 372 -12.87 -6.55 22.33
N GLY A 373 -11.66 -5.97 22.34
CA GLY A 373 -10.90 -5.65 21.12
C GLY A 373 -11.62 -4.70 20.15
N PHE A 374 -11.34 -4.88 18.86
CA PHE A 374 -11.90 -4.08 17.77
C PHE A 374 -13.38 -4.36 17.52
N PHE A 375 -13.85 -5.58 17.84
CA PHE A 375 -15.28 -5.89 17.77
C PHE A 375 -16.08 -5.04 18.76
N ARG A 376 -15.60 -4.90 20.01
CA ARG A 376 -16.20 -3.96 20.97
C ARG A 376 -16.22 -2.53 20.43
N LEU A 377 -15.13 -2.10 19.81
CA LEU A 377 -15.02 -0.75 19.27
C LEU A 377 -15.99 -0.50 18.12
N ALA A 378 -16.10 -1.44 17.18
CA ALA A 378 -17.03 -1.37 16.06
C ALA A 378 -18.48 -1.32 16.54
N VAL A 379 -18.86 -2.21 17.46
CA VAL A 379 -20.20 -2.22 18.07
C VAL A 379 -20.48 -0.92 18.81
N PHE A 380 -19.52 -0.40 19.58
CA PHE A 380 -19.66 0.89 20.26
C PHE A 380 -19.89 2.04 19.28
N TYR A 381 -19.03 2.21 18.27
CA TYR A 381 -19.17 3.25 17.23
C TYR A 381 -20.45 3.10 16.41
N SER A 382 -21.03 1.90 16.35
CA SER A 382 -22.29 1.63 15.66
C SER A 382 -23.50 2.42 16.21
N PHE A 383 -23.43 2.92 17.45
CA PHE A 383 -24.49 3.73 18.08
C PHE A 383 -24.32 5.25 17.88
N PHE A 384 -23.32 5.67 17.11
CA PHE A 384 -22.95 7.07 16.93
C PHE A 384 -22.97 7.48 15.45
N ASP A 385 -23.24 8.76 15.20
CA ASP A 385 -23.07 9.35 13.87
C ASP A 385 -21.59 9.61 13.54
N LYS A 386 -21.33 10.05 12.31
CA LYS A 386 -19.97 10.36 11.82
C LYS A 386 -19.23 11.35 12.72
N ALA A 387 -19.89 12.40 13.19
CA ALA A 387 -19.28 13.43 14.01
C ALA A 387 -18.87 12.86 15.38
N HIS A 388 -19.72 12.07 16.02
CA HIS A 388 -19.45 11.42 17.30
C HIS A 388 -18.38 10.32 17.20
N VAL A 389 -18.38 9.51 16.14
CA VAL A 389 -17.31 8.52 15.90
C VAL A 389 -15.96 9.22 15.76
N ASN A 390 -15.89 10.29 14.96
CA ASN A 390 -14.67 11.06 14.80
C ASN A 390 -14.27 11.83 16.07
N ALA A 391 -15.23 12.34 16.85
CA ALA A 391 -14.96 12.99 18.13
C ALA A 391 -14.36 12.02 19.15
N TRP A 392 -14.89 10.80 19.26
CA TRP A 392 -14.31 9.74 20.10
C TRP A 392 -12.90 9.36 19.64
N ALA A 393 -12.69 9.25 18.33
CA ALA A 393 -11.37 8.95 17.78
C ALA A 393 -10.36 10.06 18.10
N LEU A 394 -10.72 11.33 17.93
CA LEU A 394 -9.87 12.48 18.30
C LEU A 394 -9.58 12.52 19.80
N TYR A 395 -10.59 12.27 20.64
CA TYR A 395 -10.40 12.24 22.09
C TYR A 395 -9.41 11.16 22.47
N ARG A 396 -9.51 9.97 21.88
CA ARG A 396 -8.57 8.86 22.12
C ARG A 396 -7.17 9.15 21.57
N ALA A 397 -7.08 9.77 20.39
CA ALA A 397 -5.82 10.14 19.75
C ALA A 397 -5.00 11.13 20.60
N MET A 398 -5.66 11.98 21.38
CA MET A 398 -5.02 12.94 22.31
C MET A 398 -5.03 12.48 23.78
N LYS A 399 -5.59 11.31 24.09
CA LYS A 399 -5.68 10.80 25.46
C LYS A 399 -4.47 9.94 25.80
N GLY A 400 -3.52 10.52 26.54
CA GLY A 400 -2.43 9.75 27.14
C GLY A 400 -1.08 10.44 26.98
N LEU A 401 -0.01 9.64 26.91
CA LEU A 401 1.32 10.15 26.61
C LEU A 401 1.60 9.96 25.11
N GLY A 402 1.69 11.08 24.39
CA GLY A 402 1.83 11.13 22.93
C GLY A 402 0.49 11.28 22.22
N THR A 403 0.56 11.62 20.93
CA THR A 403 -0.58 11.93 20.08
C THR A 403 -0.62 10.96 18.91
N ASP A 404 -1.81 10.64 18.39
CA ASP A 404 -1.96 10.02 17.07
C ASP A 404 -2.28 11.10 16.04
N GLU A 405 -1.23 11.72 15.50
CA GLU A 405 -1.34 12.86 14.58
C GLU A 405 -2.09 12.49 13.29
N LYS A 406 -2.05 11.22 12.87
CA LYS A 406 -2.76 10.75 11.67
C LYS A 406 -4.26 10.89 11.80
N VAL A 407 -4.83 10.56 12.97
CA VAL A 407 -6.28 10.71 13.20
C VAL A 407 -6.67 12.19 13.16
N LEU A 408 -5.86 13.07 13.76
CA LEU A 408 -6.07 14.52 13.73
C LEU A 408 -6.07 15.03 12.27
N ILE A 409 -5.09 14.61 11.48
CA ILE A 409 -4.97 14.97 10.06
C ILE A 409 -6.17 14.45 9.27
N HIS A 410 -6.47 13.15 9.34
CA HIS A 410 -7.54 12.54 8.54
C HIS A 410 -8.92 13.13 8.83
N VAL A 411 -9.19 13.56 10.07
CA VAL A 411 -10.48 14.14 10.46
C VAL A 411 -10.53 15.64 10.16
N LEU A 412 -9.58 16.42 10.70
CA LEU A 412 -9.67 17.88 10.66
C LEU A 412 -9.34 18.44 9.27
N CYS A 413 -8.37 17.85 8.56
CA CYS A 413 -7.93 18.35 7.25
C CYS A 413 -8.86 18.01 6.09
N SER A 414 -9.85 17.12 6.27
CA SER A 414 -10.84 16.75 5.24
C SER A 414 -12.26 17.29 5.51
N SER A 415 -12.48 17.90 6.68
CA SER A 415 -13.80 18.35 7.12
C SER A 415 -14.21 19.70 6.52
N THR A 416 -15.48 19.83 6.17
CA THR A 416 -16.10 21.13 5.82
C THR A 416 -16.32 21.99 7.05
N ASN A 417 -16.67 23.27 6.87
CA ASN A 417 -17.05 24.14 7.99
C ASN A 417 -18.22 23.56 8.80
N GLU A 418 -19.22 22.97 8.12
CA GLU A 418 -20.37 22.34 8.77
C GLU A 418 -19.94 21.10 9.58
N GLU A 419 -19.14 20.21 8.98
CA GLU A 419 -18.63 19.02 9.67
C GLU A 419 -17.74 19.40 10.89
N ILE A 420 -16.96 20.49 10.83
CA ILE A 420 -16.19 20.97 11.99
C ILE A 420 -17.10 21.46 13.11
N LEU A 421 -18.22 22.14 12.81
CA LEU A 421 -19.17 22.60 13.82
C LEU A 421 -19.89 21.42 14.48
N GLU A 422 -20.33 20.44 13.70
CA GLU A 422 -20.90 19.18 14.19
C GLU A 422 -19.89 18.42 15.06
N LEU A 423 -18.64 18.32 14.62
CA LEU A 423 -17.55 17.68 15.34
C LEU A 423 -17.26 18.36 16.68
N LYS A 424 -17.24 19.71 16.72
CA LYS A 424 -17.07 20.46 17.98
C LYS A 424 -18.22 20.18 18.97
N ALA A 425 -19.45 20.09 18.48
CA ALA A 425 -20.60 19.74 19.31
C ALA A 425 -20.47 18.31 19.86
N ALA A 426 -20.19 17.35 18.98
CA ALA A 426 -20.00 15.95 19.34
C ALA A 426 -18.82 15.75 20.33
N TYR A 427 -17.73 16.49 20.16
CA TYR A 427 -16.58 16.42 21.07
C TYR A 427 -16.91 16.91 22.48
N ARG A 428 -17.75 17.94 22.59
CA ARG A 428 -18.27 18.39 23.89
C ARG A 428 -19.08 17.29 24.57
N ASP A 429 -19.86 16.54 23.80
CA ASP A 429 -20.67 15.42 24.32
C ASP A 429 -19.77 14.24 24.75
N VAL A 430 -18.67 13.97 24.02
CA VAL A 430 -17.64 13.00 24.42
C VAL A 430 -16.95 13.41 25.72
N LEU A 431 -16.55 14.68 25.87
CA LEU A 431 -15.96 15.19 27.11
C LEU A 431 -16.94 15.06 28.29
N ALA A 432 -18.24 15.31 28.06
CA ALA A 432 -19.27 15.13 29.07
C ALA A 432 -19.43 13.66 29.48
N ALA A 433 -19.48 12.74 28.51
CA ALA A 433 -19.55 11.30 28.75
C ALA A 433 -18.35 10.79 29.57
N GLU A 434 -17.15 11.32 29.29
CA GLU A 434 -15.90 11.01 29.98
C GLU A 434 -15.70 11.82 31.27
N ARG A 435 -16.73 12.56 31.73
CA ARG A 435 -16.76 13.36 32.96
C ARG A 435 -15.61 14.37 33.05
N GLN A 436 -15.22 14.94 31.92
CA GLN A 436 -14.18 15.95 31.82
C GLN A 436 -14.72 17.34 32.14
N ASN A 437 -13.81 18.24 32.52
CA ASN A 437 -14.18 19.62 32.87
C ASN A 437 -14.43 20.46 31.62
N LEU A 438 -15.69 20.58 31.21
CA LEU A 438 -16.13 21.35 30.04
C LEU A 438 -15.82 22.85 30.12
N ALA A 439 -15.56 23.40 31.30
CA ALA A 439 -15.18 24.81 31.45
C ALA A 439 -13.71 25.07 31.08
N ARG A 440 -12.89 24.01 31.02
CA ARG A 440 -11.44 24.11 30.72
C ARG A 440 -11.04 23.34 29.47
N ARG A 441 -11.82 22.36 29.04
CA ARG A 441 -11.51 21.51 27.90
C ARG A 441 -12.49 21.73 26.76
N SER A 442 -11.95 21.73 25.56
CA SER A 442 -12.66 21.77 24.28
C SER A 442 -11.80 21.10 23.23
N LEU A 443 -12.35 20.75 22.07
CA LEU A 443 -11.56 20.18 20.98
C LEU A 443 -10.37 21.09 20.61
N GLU A 444 -10.60 22.41 20.60
CA GLU A 444 -9.56 23.39 20.26
C GLU A 444 -8.49 23.48 21.35
N GLN A 445 -8.89 23.50 22.62
CA GLN A 445 -7.93 23.50 23.73
C GLN A 445 -7.12 22.20 23.77
N ASP A 446 -7.76 21.06 23.57
CA ASP A 446 -7.08 19.76 23.60
C ASP A 446 -6.10 19.62 22.44
N VAL A 447 -6.40 20.18 21.26
CA VAL A 447 -5.44 20.25 20.14
C VAL A 447 -4.26 21.16 20.49
N ILE A 448 -4.49 22.34 21.07
CA ILE A 448 -3.43 23.27 21.49
C ILE A 448 -2.51 22.62 22.54
N ASP A 449 -3.06 21.81 23.45
CA ASP A 449 -2.30 21.19 24.52
C ASP A 449 -1.45 20.00 24.04
N ASP A 450 -1.83 19.35 22.94
CA ASP A 450 -1.27 18.06 22.51
C ASP A 450 -0.35 18.15 21.27
N VAL A 451 -0.53 19.15 20.40
CA VAL A 451 0.34 19.38 19.23
C VAL A 451 1.03 20.74 19.30
N SER A 452 2.06 20.96 18.47
CA SER A 452 2.77 22.25 18.44
C SER A 452 3.22 22.68 17.04
N GLY A 453 3.65 23.94 16.91
CA GLY A 453 4.33 24.45 15.72
C GLY A 453 3.41 24.80 14.55
N ASP A 454 3.88 24.64 13.31
CA ASP A 454 3.08 24.91 12.10
C ASP A 454 1.89 23.95 11.96
N PHE A 455 2.05 22.71 12.44
CA PHE A 455 0.98 21.73 12.45
C PHE A 455 -0.19 22.15 13.36
N GLU A 456 0.09 22.56 14.59
CA GLU A 456 -0.89 23.16 15.51
C GLU A 456 -1.63 24.34 14.85
N ARG A 457 -0.88 25.24 14.20
CA ARG A 457 -1.45 26.42 13.53
C ARG A 457 -2.46 26.05 12.44
N VAL A 458 -2.20 25.00 11.65
CA VAL A 458 -3.16 24.51 10.65
C VAL A 458 -4.43 23.99 11.32
N LEU A 459 -4.30 23.13 12.33
CA LEU A 459 -5.45 22.50 12.98
C LEU A 459 -6.33 23.52 13.71
N VAL A 460 -5.72 24.43 14.48
CA VAL A 460 -6.45 25.49 15.20
C VAL A 460 -7.16 26.43 14.23
N ALA A 461 -6.55 26.73 13.08
CA ALA A 461 -7.17 27.56 12.06
C ALA A 461 -8.35 26.85 11.36
N LEU A 462 -8.24 25.54 11.07
CA LEU A 462 -9.36 24.75 10.54
C LEU A 462 -10.52 24.68 11.53
N LEU A 463 -10.23 24.53 12.82
CA LEU A 463 -11.23 24.51 13.88
C LEU A 463 -12.03 25.82 13.99
N GLN A 464 -11.56 26.93 13.41
CA GLN A 464 -12.36 28.15 13.33
C GLN A 464 -13.59 28.00 12.43
N ALA A 465 -13.64 26.99 11.56
CA ALA A 465 -14.74 26.74 10.60
C ALA A 465 -15.07 27.96 9.73
N LYS A 466 -14.03 28.66 9.26
CA LYS A 466 -14.13 29.92 8.50
C LYS A 466 -13.51 29.82 7.09
N ARG A 467 -13.48 28.63 6.49
CA ARG A 467 -13.10 28.49 5.07
C ARG A 467 -14.08 29.32 4.22
N ARG A 468 -13.57 30.06 3.22
CA ARG A 468 -14.40 30.83 2.29
C ARG A 468 -15.34 29.89 1.53
N GLN A 469 -16.48 30.42 1.06
CA GLN A 469 -17.50 29.65 0.32
C GLN A 469 -17.45 29.87 -1.19
N THR A 470 -16.89 31.00 -1.63
CA THR A 470 -16.81 31.41 -3.04
C THR A 470 -15.47 32.05 -3.32
N PHE A 471 -15.06 32.05 -4.59
CA PHE A 471 -13.83 32.68 -5.07
C PHE A 471 -14.00 33.17 -6.50
N ASP A 472 -13.25 34.22 -6.86
CA ASP A 472 -13.10 34.67 -8.24
C ASP A 472 -11.82 34.07 -8.87
N LYS A 473 -11.73 34.02 -10.20
CA LYS A 473 -10.57 33.42 -10.87
C LYS A 473 -9.27 34.15 -10.54
N GLU A 474 -9.35 35.46 -10.34
CA GLU A 474 -8.25 36.32 -9.93
C GLU A 474 -7.72 35.93 -8.54
N ASP A 475 -8.58 35.49 -7.61
CA ASP A 475 -8.14 35.00 -6.29
C ASP A 475 -7.25 33.77 -6.43
N ALA A 476 -7.68 32.80 -7.27
CA ALA A 476 -6.91 31.58 -7.51
C ALA A 476 -5.53 31.86 -8.13
N VAL A 477 -5.43 32.84 -9.03
CA VAL A 477 -4.15 33.28 -9.60
C VAL A 477 -3.29 33.94 -8.53
N GLN A 478 -3.86 34.83 -7.72
CA GLN A 478 -3.15 35.55 -6.67
C GLN A 478 -2.64 34.61 -5.56
N ASP A 479 -3.46 33.66 -5.12
CA ASP A 479 -3.07 32.67 -4.11
C ASP A 479 -2.07 31.66 -4.69
N CYS A 480 -2.18 31.29 -5.98
CA CYS A 480 -1.14 30.51 -6.67
C CYS A 480 0.21 31.23 -6.70
N GLU A 481 0.23 32.51 -7.10
CA GLU A 481 1.45 33.33 -7.07
C GLU A 481 2.01 33.44 -5.65
N THR A 482 1.12 33.55 -4.66
CA THR A 482 1.51 33.62 -3.25
C THR A 482 2.21 32.34 -2.82
N LEU A 483 1.66 31.16 -3.14
CA LEU A 483 2.30 29.88 -2.84
C LEU A 483 3.67 29.75 -3.51
N TYR A 484 3.81 30.12 -4.78
CA TYR A 484 5.10 30.07 -5.47
C TYR A 484 6.13 31.00 -4.82
N LYS A 485 5.78 32.28 -4.61
CA LYS A 485 6.68 33.26 -3.97
C LYS A 485 7.04 32.89 -2.52
N SER A 486 6.18 32.11 -1.86
CA SER A 486 6.33 31.66 -0.47
C SER A 486 7.04 30.32 -0.34
N GLY A 487 7.23 29.57 -1.42
CA GLY A 487 7.94 28.30 -1.46
C GLY A 487 9.10 28.36 -2.46
N GLU A 488 8.94 27.70 -3.61
CA GLU A 488 10.00 27.50 -4.61
C GLU A 488 10.61 28.80 -5.18
N GLY A 489 9.89 29.93 -5.10
CA GLY A 489 10.36 31.25 -5.52
C GLY A 489 11.34 31.93 -4.55
N ARG A 490 11.63 31.31 -3.39
CA ARG A 490 12.52 31.84 -2.36
C ARG A 490 13.37 30.75 -1.71
N ARG A 491 14.34 31.17 -0.88
CA ARG A 491 15.12 30.22 -0.07
C ARG A 491 14.41 29.97 1.26
N GLY A 492 13.97 28.73 1.46
CA GLY A 492 13.17 28.31 2.62
C GLY A 492 11.73 28.79 2.51
N THR A 493 10.83 28.14 3.22
CA THR A 493 9.38 28.30 3.04
C THR A 493 8.82 29.38 3.97
N ASP A 494 7.74 30.02 3.55
CA ASP A 494 6.88 30.85 4.40
C ASP A 494 5.61 30.05 4.72
N GLU A 495 5.69 29.24 5.79
CA GLU A 495 4.63 28.35 6.26
C GLU A 495 3.37 29.12 6.65
N SER A 496 3.48 30.42 6.98
CA SER A 496 2.32 31.26 7.31
C SER A 496 1.42 31.50 6.10
N GLN A 497 2.01 31.71 4.91
CA GLN A 497 1.27 31.92 3.68
C GLN A 497 0.67 30.61 3.16
N PHE A 498 1.43 29.51 3.23
CA PHE A 498 0.90 28.18 2.93
C PHE A 498 -0.31 27.86 3.81
N THR A 499 -0.18 28.03 5.13
CA THR A 499 -1.29 27.81 6.08
C THR A 499 -2.49 28.68 5.76
N ARG A 500 -2.29 29.98 5.49
CA ARG A 500 -3.37 30.91 5.12
C ARG A 500 -4.15 30.38 3.91
N VAL A 501 -3.46 30.07 2.81
CA VAL A 501 -4.10 29.62 1.56
C VAL A 501 -4.85 28.31 1.80
N PHE A 502 -4.17 27.28 2.34
CA PHE A 502 -4.76 25.95 2.49
C PHE A 502 -5.93 25.88 3.48
N VAL A 503 -5.96 26.74 4.51
CA VAL A 503 -7.05 26.74 5.49
C VAL A 503 -8.22 27.63 5.07
N THR A 504 -7.98 28.71 4.32
CA THR A 504 -9.02 29.71 4.01
C THR A 504 -9.66 29.57 2.63
N CYS A 505 -8.96 29.06 1.62
CA CYS A 505 -9.49 28.94 0.25
C CYS A 505 -10.64 27.91 0.19
N PRO A 506 -11.74 28.12 -0.54
CA PRO A 506 -12.71 27.07 -0.84
C PRO A 506 -12.04 25.87 -1.53
N TRP A 507 -12.67 24.70 -1.46
CA TRP A 507 -12.11 23.48 -2.04
C TRP A 507 -11.89 23.60 -3.55
N GLU A 508 -12.85 24.22 -4.25
CA GLU A 508 -12.82 24.45 -5.69
C GLU A 508 -11.70 25.41 -6.10
N GLU A 509 -11.38 26.39 -5.25
CA GLU A 509 -10.24 27.30 -5.46
C GLU A 509 -8.91 26.56 -5.32
N LEU A 510 -8.76 25.68 -4.32
CA LEU A 510 -7.55 24.87 -4.17
C LEU A 510 -7.31 23.95 -5.37
N VAL A 511 -8.39 23.39 -5.95
CA VAL A 511 -8.30 22.63 -7.21
C VAL A 511 -7.86 23.53 -8.36
N ALA A 512 -8.43 24.73 -8.49
CA ALA A 512 -8.03 25.70 -9.51
C ALA A 512 -6.56 26.14 -9.34
N ILE A 513 -6.12 26.42 -8.11
CA ILE A 513 -4.75 26.74 -7.75
C ILE A 513 -3.81 25.61 -8.17
N ALA A 514 -4.15 24.35 -7.89
CA ALA A 514 -3.31 23.20 -8.28
C ALA A 514 -3.13 23.12 -9.81
N THR A 515 -4.18 23.38 -10.58
CA THR A 515 -4.11 23.46 -12.04
C THR A 515 -3.24 24.64 -12.50
N ILE A 516 -3.48 25.85 -11.99
CA ILE A 516 -2.73 27.06 -12.35
C ILE A 516 -1.25 26.91 -11.99
N TYR A 517 -0.95 26.37 -10.80
CA TYR A 517 0.42 26.20 -10.30
C TYR A 517 1.21 25.29 -11.24
N LEU A 518 0.62 24.18 -11.67
CA LEU A 518 1.27 23.27 -12.61
C LEU A 518 1.46 23.90 -13.99
N GLU A 519 0.51 24.71 -14.46
CA GLU A 519 0.65 25.43 -15.73
C GLU A 519 1.72 26.52 -15.70
N ALA A 520 1.83 27.26 -14.59
CA ALA A 520 2.70 28.41 -14.45
C ALA A 520 4.12 28.05 -14.00
N VAL A 521 4.26 27.10 -13.07
CA VAL A 521 5.53 26.75 -12.41
C VAL A 521 6.16 25.50 -13.03
N GLY A 522 5.34 24.59 -13.57
CA GLY A 522 5.81 23.34 -14.20
C GLY A 522 6.04 22.17 -13.23
N ASN A 523 5.97 22.41 -11.92
CA ASN A 523 5.88 21.38 -10.88
C ASN A 523 4.43 21.28 -10.38
N ASP A 524 3.95 20.08 -10.06
CA ASP A 524 2.63 19.93 -9.46
C ASP A 524 2.65 20.37 -8.00
N LEU A 525 1.48 20.79 -7.49
CA LEU A 525 1.38 21.36 -6.16
C LEU A 525 1.68 20.33 -5.05
N PHE A 526 1.48 19.03 -5.26
CA PHE A 526 1.88 18.01 -4.29
C PHE A 526 3.41 17.98 -4.17
N THR A 527 4.11 17.90 -5.30
CA THR A 527 5.58 17.94 -5.34
C THR A 527 6.14 19.20 -4.67
N ALA A 528 5.51 20.36 -4.90
CA ALA A 528 5.93 21.61 -4.26
C ALA A 528 5.80 21.54 -2.72
N ILE A 529 4.66 21.05 -2.21
CA ILE A 529 4.46 20.86 -0.76
C ILE A 529 5.48 19.87 -0.19
N GLU A 530 5.73 18.74 -0.87
CA GLU A 530 6.66 17.71 -0.40
C GLU A 530 8.11 18.17 -0.30
N LYS A 531 8.54 19.07 -1.21
CA LYS A 531 9.90 19.63 -1.20
C LYS A 531 10.08 20.73 -0.17
N GLU A 532 9.07 21.57 0.01
CA GLU A 532 9.13 22.76 0.85
C GLU A 532 8.80 22.47 2.31
N THR A 533 7.97 21.45 2.58
CA THR A 533 7.47 21.18 3.93
C THR A 533 7.80 19.76 4.38
N SER A 534 7.72 19.48 5.68
CA SER A 534 8.00 18.14 6.24
C SER A 534 7.12 17.79 7.43
N GLY A 535 7.15 16.51 7.83
CA GLY A 535 6.43 16.00 9.00
C GLY A 535 4.91 16.17 8.90
N ASP A 536 4.25 16.32 10.05
CA ASP A 536 2.79 16.40 10.15
C ASP A 536 2.22 17.65 9.49
N TYR A 537 3.01 18.73 9.42
CA TYR A 537 2.63 19.93 8.68
C TYR A 537 2.48 19.65 7.18
N ARG A 538 3.44 18.96 6.56
CA ARG A 538 3.34 18.51 5.17
C ARG A 538 2.13 17.61 4.99
N ASP A 539 1.99 16.61 5.85
CA ASP A 539 0.95 15.59 5.71
C ASP A 539 -0.46 16.19 5.87
N ALA A 540 -0.60 17.24 6.70
CA ALA A 540 -1.82 18.05 6.79
C ALA A 540 -2.14 18.77 5.47
N LEU A 541 -1.19 19.50 4.89
CA LEU A 541 -1.40 20.24 3.63
C LEU A 541 -1.71 19.30 2.46
N ILE A 542 -1.00 18.17 2.37
CA ILE A 542 -1.27 17.11 1.37
C ILE A 542 -2.68 16.55 1.55
N THR A 543 -3.12 16.32 2.79
CA THR A 543 -4.47 15.81 3.08
C THR A 543 -5.55 16.82 2.68
N ILE A 544 -5.37 18.11 2.98
CA ILE A 544 -6.27 19.17 2.52
C ILE A 544 -6.37 19.14 0.99
N LEU A 545 -5.24 19.04 0.28
CA LEU A 545 -5.25 19.02 -1.19
C LEU A 545 -5.94 17.77 -1.76
N LYS A 546 -5.71 16.59 -1.16
CA LYS A 546 -6.40 15.35 -1.55
C LYS A 546 -7.91 15.45 -1.33
N ALA A 547 -8.32 15.98 -0.18
CA ALA A 547 -9.74 16.20 0.12
C ALA A 547 -10.39 17.19 -0.86
N ALA A 548 -9.67 18.26 -1.24
CA ALA A 548 -10.12 19.22 -2.25
C ALA A 548 -10.36 18.56 -3.62
N LEU A 549 -9.45 17.69 -4.03
CA LEU A 549 -9.50 17.03 -5.35
C LEU A 549 -10.58 15.96 -5.44
N ASN A 550 -10.64 15.07 -4.46
CA ASN A 550 -11.67 14.04 -4.34
C ASN A 550 -11.65 13.42 -2.94
N ARG A 551 -12.64 13.78 -2.14
CA ARG A 551 -12.75 13.34 -0.74
C ARG A 551 -13.08 11.85 -0.58
N ASP A 552 -13.93 11.29 -1.44
CA ASP A 552 -14.28 9.87 -1.40
C ASP A 552 -13.05 9.00 -1.75
N ARG A 553 -12.25 9.45 -2.73
CA ARG A 553 -10.98 8.83 -3.11
C ARG A 553 -9.93 8.92 -1.99
N PHE A 554 -9.85 10.06 -1.32
CA PHE A 554 -9.00 10.20 -0.14
C PHE A 554 -9.38 9.19 0.95
N TYR A 555 -10.67 9.03 1.25
CA TYR A 555 -11.12 8.05 2.25
C TYR A 555 -10.86 6.60 1.81
N ALA A 556 -10.96 6.28 0.51
CA ALA A 556 -10.55 4.99 -0.01
C ALA A 556 -9.05 4.74 0.19
N GLU A 557 -8.21 5.76 0.01
CA GLU A 557 -6.78 5.68 0.30
C GLU A 557 -6.49 5.43 1.79
N VAL A 558 -7.22 6.11 2.69
CA VAL A 558 -7.10 5.89 4.14
C VAL A 558 -7.49 4.46 4.51
N LEU A 559 -8.58 3.93 3.95
CA LEU A 559 -9.00 2.54 4.16
C LEU A 559 -7.93 1.56 3.68
N TYR A 560 -7.38 1.75 2.49
CA TYR A 560 -6.34 0.86 1.95
C TYR A 560 -5.09 0.86 2.84
N LYS A 561 -4.59 2.04 3.19
CA LYS A 561 -3.42 2.18 4.07
C LYS A 561 -3.64 1.62 5.46
N SER A 562 -4.88 1.54 5.92
CA SER A 562 -5.18 0.89 7.20
C SER A 562 -5.03 -0.64 7.15
N MET A 563 -5.06 -1.24 5.96
CA MET A 563 -4.94 -2.67 5.71
C MET A 563 -3.63 -3.04 4.98
N GLU A 564 -2.80 -2.07 4.60
CA GLU A 564 -1.57 -2.29 3.85
C GLU A 564 -0.38 -2.55 4.79
N GLY A 565 0.30 -3.70 4.62
CA GLY A 565 1.56 -4.01 5.29
C GLY A 565 1.46 -5.17 6.31
N ALA A 566 2.53 -5.38 7.09
CA ALA A 566 2.54 -6.43 8.12
C ALA A 566 1.74 -5.98 9.37
N GLY A 567 0.42 -6.17 9.33
CA GLY A 567 -0.53 -5.84 10.39
C GLY A 567 -1.46 -4.69 10.02
N THR A 568 -2.66 -4.69 10.59
CA THR A 568 -3.73 -3.73 10.32
C THR A 568 -3.67 -2.55 11.31
N HIS A 569 -3.92 -1.33 10.85
CA HIS A 569 -4.29 -0.20 11.71
C HIS A 569 -5.80 -0.31 12.05
N ASP A 570 -6.15 -1.36 12.79
CA ASP A 570 -7.54 -1.79 13.03
C ASP A 570 -8.46 -0.68 13.60
N GLU A 571 -7.94 0.24 14.42
CA GLU A 571 -8.74 1.38 14.93
C GLU A 571 -9.15 2.35 13.83
N ASP A 572 -8.24 2.62 12.88
CA ASP A 572 -8.51 3.47 11.73
C ASP A 572 -9.47 2.78 10.75
N LEU A 573 -9.28 1.48 10.50
CA LEU A 573 -10.19 0.69 9.68
C LEU A 573 -11.62 0.73 10.26
N VAL A 574 -11.76 0.43 11.55
CA VAL A 574 -13.06 0.46 12.25
C VAL A 574 -13.65 1.86 12.25
N ARG A 575 -12.86 2.90 12.55
CA ARG A 575 -13.32 4.30 12.51
C ARG A 575 -13.85 4.65 11.13
N MET A 576 -13.10 4.37 10.07
CA MET A 576 -13.47 4.72 8.70
C MET A 576 -14.73 3.98 8.25
N ILE A 577 -14.87 2.69 8.52
CA ILE A 577 -16.08 1.95 8.19
C ILE A 577 -17.28 2.52 8.98
N MET A 578 -17.13 2.69 10.29
CA MET A 578 -18.26 3.08 11.16
C MET A 578 -18.67 4.55 11.00
N ALA A 579 -17.72 5.45 10.70
CA ALA A 579 -18.01 6.85 10.46
C ALA A 579 -18.76 7.08 9.13
N HIS A 580 -18.63 6.17 8.17
CA HIS A 580 -19.14 6.35 6.81
C HIS A 580 -20.29 5.40 6.42
N CYS A 581 -20.53 4.30 7.17
CA CYS A 581 -21.51 3.27 6.80
C CYS A 581 -22.96 3.75 6.71
N ASN A 582 -23.31 4.80 7.45
CA ASN A 582 -24.65 5.41 7.45
C ASN A 582 -24.81 6.53 6.41
N THR A 583 -23.76 6.90 5.66
CA THR A 583 -23.77 8.10 4.79
C THR A 583 -23.25 7.84 3.38
N ASP A 584 -21.97 7.51 3.25
CA ASP A 584 -21.20 7.66 2.01
C ASP A 584 -20.22 6.50 1.74
N LEU A 585 -20.23 5.46 2.59
CA LEU A 585 -19.35 4.28 2.42
C LEU A 585 -19.53 3.60 1.05
N ALA A 586 -20.73 3.63 0.45
CA ALA A 586 -20.94 3.04 -0.88
C ALA A 586 -20.10 3.74 -1.97
N ARG A 587 -19.99 5.08 -1.93
CA ARG A 587 -19.16 5.83 -2.88
C ARG A 587 -17.66 5.60 -2.62
N ILE A 588 -17.29 5.52 -1.34
CA ILE A 588 -15.91 5.23 -0.95
C ILE A 588 -15.50 3.84 -1.45
N LYS A 589 -16.37 2.83 -1.34
CA LYS A 589 -16.15 1.49 -1.88
C LYS A 589 -16.01 1.49 -3.40
N GLU A 590 -16.82 2.26 -4.11
CA GLU A 590 -16.69 2.40 -5.56
C GLU A 590 -15.33 3.00 -5.95
N GLN A 591 -14.89 4.06 -5.26
CA GLN A 591 -13.55 4.62 -5.46
C GLN A 591 -12.45 3.61 -5.11
N PHE A 592 -12.64 2.85 -4.02
CA PHE A 592 -11.70 1.81 -3.59
C PHE A 592 -11.52 0.72 -4.66
N ALA A 593 -12.62 0.16 -5.17
CA ALA A 593 -12.59 -0.86 -6.23
C ALA A 593 -11.95 -0.33 -7.51
N GLN A 594 -12.22 0.93 -7.89
CA GLN A 594 -11.59 1.58 -9.03
C GLN A 594 -10.08 1.76 -8.83
N MET A 595 -9.64 2.15 -7.64
CA MET A 595 -8.23 2.40 -7.34
C MET A 595 -7.42 1.10 -7.21
N TYR A 596 -7.95 0.10 -6.53
CA TYR A 596 -7.19 -1.07 -6.08
C TYR A 596 -7.54 -2.36 -6.82
N GLN A 597 -8.50 -2.31 -7.77
CA GLN A 597 -8.96 -3.47 -8.56
C GLN A 597 -9.41 -4.66 -7.69
N MET A 598 -9.88 -4.37 -6.48
CA MET A 598 -10.32 -5.33 -5.47
C MET A 598 -11.45 -4.68 -4.66
N GLU A 599 -12.44 -5.47 -4.27
CA GLU A 599 -13.53 -4.99 -3.42
C GLU A 599 -13.05 -4.77 -1.98
N LEU A 600 -13.58 -3.74 -1.30
CA LEU A 600 -13.20 -3.44 0.09
C LEU A 600 -13.45 -4.64 1.00
N GLU A 601 -14.57 -5.35 0.82
CA GLU A 601 -14.93 -6.53 1.61
C GLU A 601 -13.97 -7.69 1.44
N GLU A 602 -13.41 -7.86 0.25
CA GLU A 602 -12.44 -8.92 -0.03
C GLU A 602 -11.15 -8.65 0.76
N MET A 603 -10.63 -7.42 0.69
CA MET A 603 -9.44 -7.03 1.45
C MET A 603 -9.67 -7.10 2.96
N VAL A 604 -10.82 -6.61 3.45
CA VAL A 604 -11.18 -6.70 4.88
C VAL A 604 -11.29 -8.16 5.32
N LYS A 605 -11.84 -9.05 4.50
CA LYS A 605 -11.99 -10.46 4.84
C LYS A 605 -10.64 -11.15 4.96
N ASP A 606 -9.73 -10.91 4.03
CA ASP A 606 -8.38 -11.49 4.05
C ASP A 606 -7.59 -11.03 5.29
N GLU A 607 -7.74 -9.77 5.71
CA GLU A 607 -7.13 -9.23 6.93
C GLU A 607 -7.78 -9.78 8.22
N LEU A 608 -9.11 -9.93 8.25
CA LEU A 608 -9.84 -10.46 9.40
C LEU A 608 -9.68 -11.98 9.57
N THR A 609 -9.30 -12.70 8.50
CA THR A 609 -8.87 -14.10 8.58
C THR A 609 -7.41 -14.18 9.02
N GLY A 610 -7.17 -13.90 10.30
CA GLY A 610 -5.87 -14.17 10.92
C GLY A 610 -5.41 -15.63 10.72
N TYR A 611 -4.12 -15.88 10.89
CA TYR A 611 -3.53 -17.22 10.74
C TYR A 611 -4.06 -18.12 11.85
N ASP A 612 -4.91 -19.09 11.50
CA ASP A 612 -5.38 -20.12 12.42
C ASP A 612 -4.52 -21.37 12.27
N LEU A 613 -3.63 -21.58 13.24
CA LEU A 613 -2.73 -22.72 13.29
C LEU A 613 -3.37 -23.94 13.98
N SER A 614 -4.70 -23.96 14.20
CA SER A 614 -5.38 -25.06 14.89
C SER A 614 -5.13 -26.43 14.25
N ARG A 615 -5.02 -26.48 12.91
CA ARG A 615 -4.77 -27.73 12.18
C ARG A 615 -3.35 -28.24 12.42
N GLU A 616 -2.37 -27.36 12.28
CA GLU A 616 -0.95 -27.63 12.49
C GLU A 616 -0.69 -27.98 13.96
N PHE A 617 -1.30 -27.25 14.89
CA PHE A 617 -1.22 -27.53 16.32
C PHE A 617 -1.66 -28.96 16.63
N ARG A 618 -2.80 -29.43 16.08
CA ARG A 618 -3.24 -30.83 16.25
C ARG A 618 -2.30 -31.87 15.62
N LYS A 619 -1.54 -31.51 14.58
CA LYS A 619 -0.53 -32.40 13.99
C LYS A 619 0.66 -32.58 14.94
N PHE A 620 1.14 -31.50 15.56
CA PHE A 620 2.25 -31.57 16.52
C PHE A 620 1.80 -32.08 17.91
N PHE A 621 0.56 -31.82 18.30
CA PHE A 621 -0.02 -32.19 19.59
C PHE A 621 -1.09 -33.28 19.40
N THR A 622 -0.65 -34.49 19.03
CA THR A 622 -1.55 -35.65 18.82
C THR A 622 -2.10 -36.23 20.13
N SER A 623 -1.41 -35.99 21.24
CA SER A 623 -1.87 -36.28 22.61
C SER A 623 -1.93 -34.98 23.39
N ASP A 624 -3.02 -34.80 24.14
CA ASP A 624 -3.18 -33.68 25.07
C ASP A 624 -2.45 -33.92 26.39
N GLU A 625 -1.86 -35.10 26.61
CA GLU A 625 -1.16 -35.49 27.84
C GLU A 625 0.34 -35.69 27.63
N PHE A 626 1.12 -35.25 28.61
CA PHE A 626 2.58 -35.27 28.62
C PHE A 626 3.10 -35.87 29.93
N SER A 627 4.03 -36.81 29.81
CA SER A 627 4.63 -37.55 30.93
C SER A 627 5.80 -36.82 31.59
N SER A 628 6.36 -35.82 30.89
CA SER A 628 7.43 -34.95 31.38
C SER A 628 7.28 -33.53 30.82
N PHE A 629 7.86 -32.54 31.50
CA PHE A 629 7.94 -31.17 30.99
C PHE A 629 8.83 -31.06 29.74
N GLU A 630 9.83 -31.95 29.64
CA GLU A 630 10.74 -32.00 28.50
C GLU A 630 9.98 -32.42 27.22
N GLU A 631 9.13 -33.44 27.31
CA GLU A 631 8.28 -33.90 26.20
C GLU A 631 7.40 -32.75 25.67
N LEU A 632 6.72 -32.03 26.58
CA LEU A 632 5.90 -30.87 26.23
C LEU A 632 6.73 -29.76 25.56
N SER A 633 7.90 -29.46 26.13
CA SER A 633 8.77 -28.39 25.66
C SER A 633 9.32 -28.69 24.27
N GLU A 634 9.64 -29.94 23.99
CA GLU A 634 10.12 -30.37 22.68
C GLU A 634 9.02 -30.31 21.62
N ARG A 635 7.80 -30.78 21.92
CA ARG A 635 6.67 -30.64 20.98
C ARG A 635 6.35 -29.18 20.67
N LEU A 636 6.36 -28.33 21.70
CA LEU A 636 6.15 -26.89 21.51
C LEU A 636 7.26 -26.31 20.63
N ARG A 637 8.53 -26.64 20.88
CA ARG A 637 9.67 -26.18 20.06
C ARG A 637 9.50 -26.57 18.59
N GLN A 638 9.13 -27.80 18.30
CA GLN A 638 8.90 -28.27 16.92
C GLN A 638 7.77 -27.47 16.24
N PHE A 639 6.67 -27.23 16.96
CA PHE A 639 5.58 -26.39 16.49
C PHE A 639 6.03 -24.95 16.22
N GLU A 640 6.78 -24.32 17.13
CA GLU A 640 7.30 -22.96 16.96
C GLU A 640 8.24 -22.84 15.74
N VAL A 641 9.07 -23.86 15.48
CA VAL A 641 9.99 -23.88 14.35
C VAL A 641 9.25 -24.05 13.02
N ALA A 642 8.30 -24.98 12.96
CA ALA A 642 7.55 -25.28 11.74
C ALA A 642 6.61 -24.14 11.33
N THR A 643 6.01 -23.47 12.31
CA THR A 643 5.01 -22.42 12.05
C THR A 643 5.56 -21.02 12.18
N GLY A 644 6.62 -20.79 12.96
CA GLY A 644 7.08 -19.45 13.32
C GLY A 644 6.23 -18.75 14.38
N ALA A 645 5.21 -19.42 14.95
CA ALA A 645 4.45 -18.91 16.09
C ALA A 645 5.27 -19.07 17.38
N LEU A 646 5.73 -17.96 17.95
CA LEU A 646 6.53 -17.99 19.19
C LEU A 646 5.66 -17.81 20.43
N TYR A 647 5.90 -18.63 21.44
CA TYR A 647 5.21 -18.63 22.73
C TYR A 647 6.16 -18.26 23.88
N VAL A 648 5.57 -17.63 24.90
CA VAL A 648 6.20 -17.30 26.18
C VAL A 648 5.33 -17.80 27.31
N LYS A 649 5.97 -18.20 28.42
CA LYS A 649 5.26 -18.66 29.63
C LYS A 649 4.62 -17.49 30.36
N LEU A 650 3.37 -17.64 30.75
CA LEU A 650 2.60 -16.70 31.56
C LEU A 650 1.90 -17.48 32.69
N ASN A 651 1.67 -16.85 33.83
CA ASN A 651 0.89 -17.41 34.95
C ASN A 651 1.25 -18.86 35.34
N SER A 652 2.55 -19.17 35.44
CA SER A 652 3.02 -20.52 35.76
C SER A 652 3.10 -20.76 37.27
N ARG A 653 2.67 -21.94 37.74
CA ARG A 653 2.83 -22.39 39.14
C ARG A 653 3.70 -23.64 39.19
N ARG A 654 4.89 -23.53 39.79
CA ARG A 654 5.80 -24.65 40.02
C ARG A 654 5.31 -25.56 41.17
N PHE A 655 5.69 -26.83 41.13
CA PHE A 655 5.45 -27.73 42.25
C PHE A 655 6.27 -27.32 43.50
N PRO A 656 5.74 -27.48 44.73
CA PRO A 656 6.47 -27.23 45.98
C PRO A 656 7.71 -28.12 46.14
N GLU A 657 8.66 -27.69 46.98
CA GLU A 657 9.87 -28.47 47.28
C GLU A 657 9.51 -29.82 47.90
N GLY A 658 10.16 -30.90 47.43
CA GLY A 658 9.88 -32.27 47.85
C GLY A 658 8.68 -32.96 47.16
N HIS A 659 7.96 -32.29 46.26
CA HIS A 659 6.87 -32.93 45.51
C HIS A 659 7.44 -33.95 44.49
N PRO A 660 6.89 -35.18 44.38
CA PRO A 660 7.44 -36.23 43.50
C PRO A 660 7.58 -35.82 42.02
N MET A 661 6.69 -34.96 41.54
CA MET A 661 6.65 -34.51 40.13
C MET A 661 7.41 -33.20 39.88
N ARG A 662 8.12 -32.66 40.89
CA ARG A 662 8.83 -31.38 40.76
C ARG A 662 9.96 -31.46 39.72
N ASP A 663 10.66 -32.58 39.66
CA ASP A 663 11.79 -32.74 38.75
C ASP A 663 11.35 -33.19 37.35
N SER A 664 10.25 -33.94 37.24
CA SER A 664 9.75 -34.44 35.95
C SER A 664 8.82 -33.46 35.23
N LEU A 665 7.80 -32.93 35.92
CA LEU A 665 6.75 -32.09 35.31
C LEU A 665 6.92 -30.60 35.60
N VAL A 666 7.68 -30.23 36.64
CA VAL A 666 8.06 -28.85 37.02
C VAL A 666 6.89 -27.97 37.48
N TYR A 667 5.80 -27.92 36.71
CA TYR A 667 4.66 -27.03 36.89
C TYR A 667 3.37 -27.82 37.18
N SER A 668 2.57 -27.34 38.12
CA SER A 668 1.21 -27.83 38.35
C SER A 668 0.18 -27.14 37.45
N ASN A 669 0.47 -25.91 37.02
CA ASN A 669 -0.32 -25.12 36.09
C ASN A 669 0.62 -24.25 35.25
N LEU A 670 0.34 -24.14 33.96
CA LEU A 670 1.17 -23.37 33.03
C LEU A 670 0.30 -22.81 31.91
N LYS A 671 0.51 -21.54 31.55
CA LYS A 671 -0.07 -20.95 30.35
C LYS A 671 1.05 -20.54 29.39
N TYR A 672 1.01 -21.02 28.17
CA TYR A 672 1.78 -20.44 27.08
C TYR A 672 0.92 -19.42 26.36
N VAL A 673 1.53 -18.31 25.98
CA VAL A 673 0.88 -17.27 25.19
C VAL A 673 1.79 -16.85 24.06
N CYS A 674 1.22 -16.46 22.93
CA CYS A 674 2.01 -15.88 21.85
C CYS A 674 2.90 -14.73 22.37
N TYR A 675 4.08 -14.56 21.79
CA TYR A 675 4.98 -13.45 22.09
C TYR A 675 4.24 -12.09 22.01
N HIS A 676 3.34 -11.96 21.03
CA HIS A 676 2.47 -10.81 20.80
C HIS A 676 1.19 -10.78 21.66
N TYR A 677 1.00 -11.73 22.58
CA TYR A 677 -0.23 -11.91 23.33
C TYR A 677 -0.59 -10.78 24.27
N GLY A 678 -1.87 -10.42 24.25
CA GLY A 678 -2.47 -9.40 25.10
C GLY A 678 -2.22 -7.98 24.60
N THR A 679 -2.93 -7.03 25.20
CA THR A 679 -2.68 -5.60 25.05
C THR A 679 -1.91 -5.11 26.28
N CYS A 680 -1.11 -4.04 26.16
CA CYS A 680 -0.29 -3.55 27.27
C CYS A 680 -1.12 -3.38 28.57
N VAL A 681 -0.63 -3.92 29.69
CA VAL A 681 -1.22 -3.71 31.02
C VAL A 681 -0.24 -2.93 31.91
N SER A 682 -0.74 -1.82 32.43
CA SER A 682 -0.20 -0.88 33.43
C SER A 682 0.60 0.34 32.92
N CYS A 683 0.12 1.49 33.40
CA CYS A 683 0.62 2.85 33.23
C CYS A 683 1.56 3.29 34.37
N ALA A 684 1.97 2.39 35.26
CA ALA A 684 2.63 2.73 36.52
C ALA A 684 4.13 3.03 36.41
N THR A 685 4.82 2.59 35.33
CA THR A 685 6.27 2.76 35.22
C THR A 685 6.74 2.74 33.76
N LYS A 686 6.43 3.79 32.99
CA LYS A 686 7.06 3.96 31.66
C LYS A 686 8.34 4.79 31.78
N ARG A 687 9.47 4.17 31.45
CA ARG A 687 10.65 4.89 30.93
C ARG A 687 10.37 5.25 29.47
N VAL A 688 10.80 6.43 29.05
CA VAL A 688 10.61 6.97 27.69
C VAL A 688 11.24 6.02 26.65
N ASN A 689 10.53 5.73 25.54
CA ASN A 689 10.98 4.98 24.34
C ASN A 689 11.04 3.43 24.39
N GLN A 690 10.08 2.72 25.00
CA GLN A 690 9.90 1.29 24.70
C GLN A 690 8.70 1.04 23.78
N ARG A 691 8.97 0.59 22.55
CA ARG A 691 7.95 -0.05 21.70
C ARG A 691 7.60 -1.40 22.32
N THR A 692 6.31 -1.64 22.60
CA THR A 692 5.85 -2.93 23.10
C THR A 692 5.82 -3.94 21.95
N SER A 693 6.15 -5.20 22.24
CA SER A 693 5.93 -6.29 21.30
C SER A 693 4.54 -6.88 21.41
N LYS A 694 3.60 -6.27 22.13
CA LYS A 694 2.23 -6.81 22.31
C LYS A 694 1.30 -6.23 21.24
N LEU A 695 0.61 -7.10 20.50
CA LEU A 695 -0.29 -6.74 19.39
C LEU A 695 -1.75 -7.17 19.65
N GLY A 696 -2.12 -7.50 20.88
CA GLY A 696 -3.47 -7.99 21.17
C GLY A 696 -3.74 -9.41 20.67
N CYS A 697 -2.71 -10.19 20.33
CA CYS A 697 -2.88 -11.57 19.88
C CYS A 697 -3.59 -12.40 20.97
N SER A 698 -4.56 -13.24 20.58
CA SER A 698 -5.32 -14.10 21.51
C SER A 698 -4.70 -15.49 21.69
N SER A 699 -3.73 -15.86 20.85
CA SER A 699 -3.19 -17.21 20.80
C SER A 699 -2.52 -17.63 22.13
N GLN A 700 -2.98 -18.74 22.68
CA GLN A 700 -2.62 -19.24 24.01
C GLN A 700 -2.87 -20.74 24.16
N ILE A 701 -2.14 -21.37 25.08
CA ILE A 701 -2.27 -22.80 25.45
C ILE A 701 -2.30 -22.87 26.97
N TYR A 702 -3.32 -23.50 27.53
CA TYR A 702 -3.44 -23.74 28.97
C TYR A 702 -3.14 -25.20 29.29
N LEU A 703 -2.29 -25.41 30.29
CA LEU A 703 -1.94 -26.71 30.81
C LEU A 703 -2.17 -26.81 32.31
N ASN A 704 -2.68 -27.96 32.73
CA ASN A 704 -2.89 -28.32 34.12
C ASN A 704 -2.35 -29.72 34.41
N TYR A 705 -1.82 -29.90 35.62
CA TYR A 705 -1.47 -31.22 36.12
C TYR A 705 -2.73 -32.01 36.52
N SER A 706 -2.85 -33.23 36.01
CA SER A 706 -3.88 -34.20 36.40
C SER A 706 -3.38 -35.63 36.17
N ASN A 707 -3.71 -36.56 37.06
CA ASN A 707 -3.40 -37.99 36.92
C ASN A 707 -1.93 -38.31 36.58
N GLY A 708 -0.97 -37.59 37.17
CA GLY A 708 0.46 -37.82 36.92
C GLY A 708 0.99 -37.24 35.60
N HIS A 709 0.18 -36.47 34.87
CA HIS A 709 0.54 -35.91 33.56
C HIS A 709 0.28 -34.40 33.53
N LEU A 710 0.98 -33.69 32.65
CA LEU A 710 0.58 -32.35 32.21
C LEU A 710 -0.44 -32.50 31.08
N ARG A 711 -1.61 -31.89 31.22
CA ARG A 711 -2.68 -31.96 30.23
C ARG A 711 -3.00 -30.59 29.65
N ILE A 712 -3.11 -30.48 28.33
CA ILE A 712 -3.68 -29.30 27.65
C ILE A 712 -5.18 -29.27 27.94
N THR A 713 -5.65 -28.23 28.62
CA THR A 713 -7.07 -28.08 28.98
C THR A 713 -7.84 -27.22 27.99
N SER A 714 -7.18 -26.26 27.37
CA SER A 714 -7.76 -25.39 26.34
C SER A 714 -6.66 -24.69 25.56
N TYR A 715 -6.96 -24.30 24.33
CA TYR A 715 -6.07 -23.50 23.50
C TYR A 715 -6.86 -22.60 22.55
N ASP A 716 -6.22 -21.54 22.08
CA ASP A 716 -6.63 -20.70 20.94
C ASP A 716 -5.40 -20.56 20.04
N MET A 717 -5.49 -20.95 18.76
CA MET A 717 -4.38 -20.92 17.79
C MET A 717 -4.54 -19.82 16.74
N ARG A 718 -5.43 -18.85 16.96
CA ARG A 718 -5.64 -17.73 16.05
C ARG A 718 -4.62 -16.62 16.30
N HIS A 719 -3.93 -16.22 15.24
CA HIS A 719 -2.95 -15.14 15.25
C HIS A 719 -3.42 -13.99 14.37
N ASN A 720 -3.40 -12.77 14.91
CA ASN A 720 -3.66 -11.53 14.19
C ASN A 720 -2.37 -10.91 13.60
N HIS A 721 -1.34 -11.73 13.42
CA HIS A 721 -0.06 -11.32 12.86
C HIS A 721 0.55 -12.50 12.08
N PRO A 722 1.44 -12.24 11.12
CA PRO A 722 2.13 -13.29 10.39
C PRO A 722 2.88 -14.26 11.32
N VAL A 723 2.59 -15.53 11.16
CA VAL A 723 3.27 -16.65 11.81
C VAL A 723 3.86 -17.54 10.72
N THR A 724 5.05 -17.15 10.25
CA THR A 724 5.83 -17.94 9.30
C THR A 724 7.25 -18.10 9.82
N PRO A 725 7.99 -19.15 9.43
CA PRO A 725 9.40 -19.28 9.77
C PRO A 725 10.23 -18.05 9.37
N GLU A 726 9.84 -17.37 8.29
CA GLU A 726 10.44 -16.11 7.82
C GLU A 726 10.18 -14.95 8.78
N SER A 727 8.93 -14.76 9.22
CA SER A 727 8.59 -13.70 10.17
C SER A 727 9.29 -13.95 11.52
N ALA A 728 9.45 -15.22 11.89
CA ALA A 728 10.11 -15.62 13.12
C ALA A 728 11.59 -15.21 13.21
N LYS A 729 12.30 -15.13 12.08
CA LYS A 729 13.73 -14.74 12.02
C LYS A 729 13.97 -13.31 12.53
N MET A 730 12.95 -12.44 12.50
CA MET A 730 13.05 -11.03 12.88
C MET A 730 12.79 -10.76 14.37
N TYR A 731 12.44 -11.76 15.17
CA TYR A 731 12.22 -11.54 16.60
C TYR A 731 13.52 -11.30 17.36
N PRO A 732 13.53 -10.40 18.38
CA PRO A 732 14.72 -10.14 19.19
C PRO A 732 15.37 -11.40 19.78
N ARG A 733 14.56 -12.39 20.17
CA ARG A 733 15.03 -13.70 20.66
C ARG A 733 15.86 -14.44 19.62
N ASN A 734 15.40 -14.46 18.37
CA ASN A 734 16.01 -15.22 17.27
C ASN A 734 17.17 -14.47 16.59
N ARG A 735 17.25 -13.14 16.79
CA ARG A 735 18.37 -12.29 16.34
C ARG A 735 19.50 -12.12 17.36
N ARG A 736 19.38 -12.68 18.56
CA ARG A 736 20.39 -12.56 19.62
C ARG A 736 21.62 -13.41 19.28
N LEU A 737 22.78 -12.80 19.41
CA LEU A 737 24.08 -13.47 19.27
C LEU A 737 24.42 -14.20 20.57
N GLU A 738 25.04 -15.37 20.45
CA GLU A 738 25.64 -16.10 21.56
C GLU A 738 26.90 -15.39 22.08
N GLU A 739 27.40 -15.80 23.25
CA GLU A 739 28.56 -15.13 23.85
C GLU A 739 29.81 -15.21 22.96
N HIS A 740 30.04 -16.36 22.33
CA HIS A 740 31.17 -16.56 21.43
C HIS A 740 30.99 -15.78 20.11
N GLU A 741 29.79 -15.78 19.53
CA GLU A 741 29.43 -14.99 18.34
C GLU A 741 29.59 -13.48 18.62
N GLN A 742 29.14 -13.03 19.79
CA GLN A 742 29.23 -11.64 20.22
C GLN A 742 30.69 -11.19 20.37
N LYS A 743 31.60 -12.04 20.87
CA LYS A 743 33.04 -11.73 20.94
C LYS A 743 33.64 -11.51 19.55
N ILE A 744 33.28 -12.36 18.57
CA ILE A 744 33.72 -12.22 17.18
C ILE A 744 33.17 -10.93 16.55
N VAL A 745 31.89 -10.66 16.77
CA VAL A 745 31.23 -9.44 16.27
C VAL A 745 31.82 -8.19 16.92
N ASP A 746 32.18 -8.24 18.20
CA ASP A 746 32.80 -7.13 18.90
C ASP A 746 34.17 -6.75 18.27
N GLU A 747 34.99 -7.74 17.87
CA GLU A 747 36.22 -7.49 17.11
C GLU A 747 35.94 -6.89 15.73
N LEU A 748 34.97 -7.44 14.99
CA LEU A 748 34.54 -6.88 13.70
C LEU A 748 34.06 -5.43 13.82
N LEU A 749 33.40 -5.09 14.92
CA LEU A 749 32.86 -3.76 15.17
C LEU A 749 33.94 -2.71 15.49
N ARG A 750 35.13 -3.13 15.92
CA ARG A 750 36.32 -2.26 16.12
C ARG A 750 36.96 -1.84 14.81
N LEU A 751 36.76 -2.62 13.74
CA LEU A 751 37.24 -2.32 12.40
C LEU A 751 36.33 -1.28 11.71
N PRO A 752 36.86 -0.51 10.73
CA PRO A 752 36.14 0.58 10.06
C PRO A 752 35.12 0.09 9.01
N TYR A 753 34.46 -1.05 9.25
CA TYR A 753 33.42 -1.58 8.37
C TYR A 753 32.08 -0.86 8.54
N ASP A 754 31.36 -0.67 7.43
CA ASP A 754 29.98 -0.19 7.45
C ASP A 754 29.06 -1.19 8.19
N ASN A 755 28.03 -0.67 8.86
CA ASN A 755 27.10 -1.49 9.63
C ASN A 755 26.34 -2.51 8.74
N GLY A 756 26.09 -2.19 7.47
CA GLY A 756 25.47 -3.11 6.51
C GLY A 756 26.35 -4.33 6.22
N LEU A 757 27.65 -4.12 6.05
CA LEU A 757 28.59 -5.22 5.84
C LEU A 757 28.69 -6.13 7.07
N VAL A 758 28.71 -5.54 8.27
CA VAL A 758 28.71 -6.32 9.52
C VAL A 758 27.43 -7.16 9.65
N VAL A 759 26.27 -6.61 9.27
CA VAL A 759 25.01 -7.39 9.22
C VAL A 759 25.11 -8.58 8.26
N GLU A 760 25.69 -8.39 7.07
CA GLU A 760 25.86 -9.48 6.11
C GLU A 760 26.81 -10.58 6.61
N ILE A 761 27.91 -10.18 7.27
CA ILE A 761 28.85 -11.14 7.88
C ILE A 761 28.14 -11.94 8.97
N ILE A 762 27.40 -11.29 9.87
CA ILE A 762 26.65 -11.96 10.92
C ILE A 762 25.65 -12.96 10.33
N LYS A 763 24.93 -12.55 9.27
CA LYS A 763 23.98 -13.43 8.58
C LYS A 763 24.66 -14.63 7.94
N LYS A 764 25.79 -14.44 7.25
CA LYS A 764 26.52 -15.52 6.56
C LYS A 764 27.23 -16.47 7.53
N GLN A 765 27.80 -15.93 8.60
CA GLN A 765 28.64 -16.70 9.52
C GLN A 765 27.83 -17.41 10.61
N PHE A 766 26.77 -16.77 11.12
CA PHE A 766 26.00 -17.26 12.25
C PHE A 766 24.53 -17.58 11.91
N GLY A 767 24.09 -17.30 10.68
CA GLY A 767 22.68 -17.46 10.29
C GLY A 767 21.71 -16.50 10.99
N LYS A 768 22.22 -15.48 11.70
CA LYS A 768 21.40 -14.53 12.48
C LYS A 768 21.02 -13.31 11.65
N TYR A 769 19.75 -12.94 11.67
CA TYR A 769 19.21 -11.85 10.87
C TYR A 769 19.22 -10.51 11.63
N CYS A 770 20.39 -10.04 12.07
CA CYS A 770 20.51 -8.76 12.78
C CYS A 770 20.14 -7.56 11.90
N THR A 771 19.63 -6.50 12.52
CA THR A 771 19.33 -5.22 11.86
C THR A 771 20.52 -4.27 11.96
N LYS A 772 20.58 -3.27 11.05
CA LYS A 772 21.57 -2.17 11.15
C LYS A 772 21.49 -1.43 12.50
N ALA A 773 20.30 -1.36 13.10
CA ALA A 773 20.09 -0.76 14.41
C ALA A 773 20.71 -1.60 15.54
N ASP A 774 20.63 -2.92 15.47
CA ASP A 774 21.28 -3.81 16.45
C ASP A 774 22.79 -3.63 16.42
N VAL A 775 23.38 -3.65 15.21
CA VAL A 775 24.83 -3.45 15.00
C VAL A 775 25.26 -2.06 15.50
N LYS A 776 24.48 -1.01 15.21
CA LYS A 776 24.70 0.33 15.75
C LYS A 776 24.66 0.36 17.28
N ASN A 777 23.71 -0.35 17.90
CA ASN A 777 23.59 -0.46 19.35
C ASN A 777 24.75 -1.24 19.98
N MET A 778 25.18 -2.35 19.37
CA MET A 778 26.37 -3.11 19.78
C MET A 778 27.62 -2.22 19.74
N ARG A 779 27.83 -1.51 18.62
CA ARG A 779 28.94 -0.57 18.44
C ARG A 779 28.90 0.57 19.47
N SER A 780 27.71 1.07 19.81
CA SER A 780 27.51 2.06 20.87
C SER A 780 27.85 1.52 22.26
N ARG A 781 27.45 0.27 22.58
CA ARG A 781 27.79 -0.40 23.85
C ARG A 781 29.30 -0.63 23.98
N LEU A 782 29.97 -1.03 22.90
CA LEU A 782 31.44 -1.16 22.86
C LEU A 782 32.14 0.17 23.11
N ARG A 783 31.66 1.25 22.48
CA ARG A 783 32.18 2.60 22.70
C ARG A 783 32.05 3.06 24.15
N ARG A 784 30.97 2.67 24.84
CA ARG A 784 30.76 2.99 26.27
C ARG A 784 31.62 2.15 27.22
N ARG A 785 32.17 1.02 26.75
CA ARG A 785 33.01 0.11 27.53
C ARG A 785 34.52 0.40 27.40
N SER A 786 34.95 1.28 26.50
CA SER A 786 36.36 1.45 26.13
C SER A 786 36.88 2.87 26.45
N ASP A 787 37.72 3.02 27.48
CA ASP A 787 38.56 4.20 27.71
C ASP A 787 39.86 4.11 26.89
N ILE A 788 39.80 4.22 25.55
CA ILE A 788 40.99 4.11 24.68
C ILE A 788 41.03 5.25 23.64
N PRO A 789 42.19 5.91 23.40
CA PRO A 789 42.31 7.06 22.49
C PRO A 789 42.10 6.69 21.02
N ARG A 790 41.61 7.67 20.24
CA ARG A 790 41.39 7.55 18.78
C ARG A 790 42.71 7.31 18.03
N VAL A 791 42.75 6.28 17.18
CA VAL A 791 43.66 6.26 16.02
C VAL A 791 42.99 7.07 14.91
N ASN A 792 43.60 8.19 14.54
CA ASN A 792 43.09 9.10 13.53
C ASN A 792 43.66 8.68 12.17
N VAL A 793 42.94 7.85 11.41
CA VAL A 793 43.38 7.44 10.06
C VAL A 793 42.76 8.39 9.03
N LYS A 794 43.63 9.08 8.29
CA LYS A 794 43.25 9.95 7.16
C LYS A 794 42.72 9.11 6.00
N HIS A 795 41.85 9.73 5.22
CA HIS A 795 40.99 9.08 4.20
C HIS A 795 41.71 8.60 2.92
N GLU A 796 43.05 8.47 2.91
CA GLU A 796 43.85 8.22 1.70
C GLU A 796 44.56 6.85 1.63
N ASP A 797 44.51 5.98 2.65
CA ASP A 797 45.29 4.73 2.68
C ASP A 797 44.44 3.44 2.75
N THR A 798 43.48 3.23 1.85
CA THR A 798 42.53 2.10 1.95
C THR A 798 42.80 0.88 1.05
N LYS A 799 43.96 0.79 0.38
CA LYS A 799 44.31 -0.42 -0.40
C LYS A 799 45.52 -1.19 0.13
N ASP A 800 46.56 -0.50 0.59
CA ASP A 800 47.83 -1.14 0.98
C ASP A 800 47.90 -1.51 2.47
N ASN A 801 46.96 -1.03 3.29
CA ASN A 801 46.99 -1.23 4.75
C ASN A 801 46.39 -2.57 5.23
N LEU A 802 45.67 -3.28 4.35
CA LEU A 802 45.01 -4.54 4.71
C LEU A 802 45.99 -5.70 4.90
N GLU A 803 47.08 -5.73 4.12
CA GLU A 803 48.13 -6.75 4.28
C GLU A 803 48.95 -6.54 5.56
N SER A 804 49.22 -5.29 5.93
CA SER A 804 49.90 -4.94 7.18
C SER A 804 49.07 -5.35 8.41
N ILE A 805 47.75 -5.09 8.38
CA ILE A 805 46.84 -5.45 9.47
C ILE A 805 46.68 -6.98 9.59
N LEU A 806 46.64 -7.71 8.47
CA LEU A 806 46.61 -9.18 8.49
C LEU A 806 47.91 -9.80 9.00
N GLN A 807 49.04 -9.14 8.75
CA GLN A 807 50.35 -9.56 9.23
C GLN A 807 50.48 -9.38 10.76
N GLU A 808 49.99 -8.26 11.30
CA GLU A 808 49.92 -8.06 12.76
C GLU A 808 48.99 -9.08 13.43
N ILE A 809 47.82 -9.37 12.83
CA ILE A 809 46.89 -10.39 13.34
C ILE A 809 47.53 -11.79 13.31
N LYS A 810 48.34 -12.09 12.28
CA LYS A 810 49.09 -13.34 12.15
C LYS A 810 50.16 -13.47 13.22
N GLU A 811 50.89 -12.41 13.53
CA GLU A 811 51.93 -12.40 14.57
C GLU A 811 51.33 -12.58 15.97
N VAL A 812 50.16 -11.99 16.23
CA VAL A 812 49.40 -12.21 17.46
C VAL A 812 48.88 -13.66 17.55
N ALA A 813 48.47 -14.25 16.43
CA ALA A 813 47.97 -15.62 16.39
C ALA A 813 49.06 -16.69 16.55
N GLU A 814 50.24 -16.45 15.98
CA GLU A 814 51.40 -17.33 16.12
C GLU A 814 51.97 -17.31 17.56
N ALA A 815 51.76 -16.21 18.30
CA ALA A 815 52.15 -16.08 19.69
C ALA A 815 51.17 -16.70 20.70
N SER A 816 49.90 -16.97 20.33
CA SER A 816 48.86 -17.40 21.27
C SER A 816 48.57 -18.91 21.30
N SER A 817 49.08 -19.70 20.34
CA SER A 817 48.92 -21.16 20.26
C SER A 817 47.45 -21.66 20.33
N GLU A 818 46.50 -20.86 19.82
CA GLU A 818 45.08 -21.26 19.69
C GLU A 818 44.73 -21.74 18.27
N GLU A 819 44.35 -23.01 18.14
CA GLU A 819 44.02 -23.70 16.89
C GLU A 819 42.82 -23.08 16.14
N LEU A 820 41.90 -22.45 16.89
CA LEU A 820 40.72 -21.76 16.35
C LEU A 820 41.07 -20.45 15.60
N LEU A 821 42.14 -19.78 16.02
CA LEU A 821 42.60 -18.52 15.45
C LEU A 821 43.30 -18.75 14.09
N ALA A 822 43.97 -19.89 13.94
CA ALA A 822 44.57 -20.34 12.68
C ALA A 822 43.51 -20.66 11.60
N GLN A 823 42.38 -21.27 11.99
CA GLN A 823 41.26 -21.53 11.08
C GLN A 823 40.60 -20.24 10.58
N ASN A 824 40.45 -19.23 11.44
CA ASN A 824 39.92 -17.92 11.08
C ASN A 824 40.82 -17.14 10.10
N LEU A 825 42.14 -17.36 10.16
CA LEU A 825 43.11 -16.70 9.31
C LEU A 825 43.11 -17.27 7.87
N ALA A 826 42.77 -18.55 7.71
CA ALA A 826 42.57 -19.18 6.40
C ALA A 826 41.33 -18.62 5.68
N VAL A 827 40.23 -18.43 6.41
CA VAL A 827 38.97 -17.88 5.88
C VAL A 827 39.12 -16.41 5.48
N LEU A 828 39.81 -15.60 6.28
CA LEU A 828 40.09 -14.19 5.95
C LEU A 828 40.97 -14.05 4.70
N LYS A 829 41.94 -14.97 4.52
CA LYS A 829 42.75 -15.03 3.29
C LYS A 829 41.92 -15.39 2.07
N ASP A 830 40.98 -16.32 2.19
CA ASP A 830 40.07 -16.69 1.10
C ASP A 830 39.13 -15.54 0.73
N VAL A 831 38.55 -14.84 1.72
CA VAL A 831 37.70 -13.67 1.48
C VAL A 831 38.49 -12.55 0.78
N LEU A 832 39.74 -12.30 1.18
CA LEU A 832 40.61 -11.35 0.49
C LEU A 832 41.02 -11.80 -0.91
N ALA A 833 41.27 -13.09 -1.12
CA ALA A 833 41.60 -13.64 -2.43
C ALA A 833 40.41 -13.51 -3.40
N SER A 834 39.20 -13.84 -2.95
CA SER A 834 37.96 -13.64 -3.71
C SER A 834 37.71 -12.16 -4.00
N TRP A 835 38.05 -11.26 -3.07
CA TRP A 835 37.92 -9.81 -3.27
C TRP A 835 38.95 -9.25 -4.26
N LYS A 836 40.23 -9.68 -4.18
CA LYS A 836 41.28 -9.31 -5.13
C LYS A 836 41.05 -9.84 -6.55
N GLN A 837 40.34 -10.96 -6.69
CA GLN A 837 39.96 -11.55 -7.98
C GLN A 837 38.66 -10.97 -8.56
N GLY A 838 38.04 -9.99 -7.90
CA GLY A 838 36.77 -9.40 -8.35
C GLY A 838 35.57 -10.34 -8.23
N GLN A 839 35.68 -11.41 -7.44
CA GLN A 839 34.61 -12.39 -7.18
C GLN A 839 33.84 -12.08 -5.88
N VAL A 840 33.62 -10.79 -5.57
CA VAL A 840 32.53 -10.40 -4.68
C VAL A 840 31.39 -9.91 -5.54
N ALA A 841 30.29 -10.65 -5.46
CA ALA A 841 29.05 -10.41 -6.16
C ALA A 841 28.69 -8.92 -6.11
N ILE A 842 28.63 -8.35 -7.30
CA ILE A 842 27.85 -7.16 -7.62
C ILE A 842 26.46 -7.32 -7.00
N SER A 843 26.02 -6.25 -6.37
CA SER A 843 24.69 -6.08 -5.80
C SER A 843 23.57 -6.63 -6.68
N SER A 844 22.60 -7.28 -6.03
CA SER A 844 21.18 -7.24 -6.39
C SER A 844 20.86 -7.37 -7.88
N ALA A 845 20.87 -8.60 -8.38
CA ALA A 845 20.08 -8.98 -9.54
C ALA A 845 19.01 -9.99 -9.10
N ASN A 846 17.75 -9.56 -9.24
CA ASN A 846 16.51 -10.32 -9.22
C ASN A 846 16.65 -11.84 -9.24
N ARG A 847 16.42 -12.45 -8.07
CA ARG A 847 15.49 -13.56 -7.98
C ARG A 847 14.46 -13.17 -6.94
N SER A 848 13.31 -12.72 -7.42
CA SER A 848 12.09 -12.80 -6.62
C SER A 848 11.97 -14.24 -6.12
N PRO A 849 11.60 -14.48 -4.85
CA PRO A 849 11.00 -15.76 -4.49
C PRO A 849 9.87 -16.04 -5.49
N PRO A 850 9.60 -17.31 -5.88
CA PRO A 850 8.38 -17.59 -6.63
C PRO A 850 7.20 -17.01 -5.85
N GLU A 851 6.36 -16.23 -6.53
CA GLU A 851 5.10 -15.78 -5.96
C GLU A 851 4.32 -17.01 -5.47
N PRO A 852 3.80 -17.01 -4.23
CA PRO A 852 2.77 -17.98 -3.89
C PRO A 852 1.56 -17.65 -4.76
N ASN A 853 1.20 -18.58 -5.66
CA ASN A 853 -0.03 -18.50 -6.43
C ASN A 853 -1.19 -18.13 -5.49
N SER A 854 -1.99 -17.14 -5.88
CA SER A 854 -3.23 -16.68 -5.23
C SER A 854 -4.37 -17.70 -5.31
N SER A 855 -4.04 -18.99 -5.28
CA SER A 855 -4.99 -20.10 -5.19
C SER A 855 -5.05 -20.57 -3.74
N SER A 856 -6.03 -20.05 -2.99
CA SER A 856 -6.42 -20.46 -1.64
C SER A 856 -5.29 -20.67 -0.62
N TYR A 857 -5.18 -19.78 0.36
CA TYR A 857 -4.25 -19.88 1.52
C TYR A 857 -4.50 -21.08 2.47
N GLN A 858 -5.04 -22.20 1.99
CA GLN A 858 -5.30 -23.42 2.78
C GLN A 858 -4.23 -24.53 2.64
N SER A 859 -3.25 -24.42 1.74
CA SER A 859 -2.33 -25.55 1.43
C SER A 859 -0.82 -25.22 1.42
N VAL A 860 -0.32 -24.47 2.41
CA VAL A 860 1.14 -24.27 2.58
C VAL A 860 1.87 -25.55 3.08
N PHE A 861 1.13 -26.53 3.61
CA PHE A 861 1.68 -27.80 4.08
C PHE A 861 1.13 -28.97 3.27
N THR A 862 2.01 -29.86 2.80
CA THR A 862 1.66 -31.07 2.05
C THR A 862 0.85 -32.04 2.92
N ASP A 863 0.04 -32.88 2.29
CA ASP A 863 -0.77 -33.91 2.96
C ASP A 863 0.04 -35.16 3.35
N ASP A 864 1.36 -35.18 3.11
CA ASP A 864 2.25 -36.29 3.46
C ASP A 864 2.74 -36.16 4.93
N PRO A 865 2.41 -37.11 5.82
CA PRO A 865 2.86 -37.10 7.21
C PRO A 865 4.39 -37.18 7.39
N ASN A 866 5.14 -37.61 6.37
CA ASN A 866 6.59 -37.81 6.46
C ASN A 866 7.42 -36.58 6.06
N ASP A 867 6.82 -35.58 5.40
CA ASP A 867 7.52 -34.36 4.93
C ASP A 867 7.82 -33.35 6.05
N LEU A 868 7.28 -33.57 7.26
CA LEU A 868 7.47 -32.68 8.42
C LEU A 868 8.62 -33.09 9.35
N MET A 869 9.29 -34.21 9.09
CA MET A 869 10.42 -34.70 9.89
C MET A 869 11.74 -34.25 9.27
N ILE A 870 12.23 -33.06 9.66
CA ILE A 870 13.60 -32.65 9.36
C ILE A 870 14.53 -33.29 10.40
N ASP A 871 15.38 -34.22 9.94
CA ASP A 871 16.44 -34.82 10.75
C ASP A 871 17.51 -33.75 11.05
N TYR A 872 17.71 -33.40 12.32
CA TYR A 872 18.74 -32.44 12.72
C TYR A 872 19.50 -32.87 13.97
N ASN A 873 20.77 -33.27 13.76
CA ASN A 873 21.78 -33.37 14.81
C ASN A 873 22.43 -31.99 15.02
N SER A 874 22.13 -31.32 16.14
CA SER A 874 22.90 -30.16 16.67
C SER A 874 22.67 -29.98 18.19
N PRO A 875 23.64 -29.41 18.94
CA PRO A 875 23.92 -29.74 20.34
C PRO A 875 23.00 -29.10 21.40
N PRO A 876 23.01 -29.60 22.66
CA PRO A 876 21.92 -29.46 23.62
C PRO A 876 22.05 -28.24 24.55
N TYR A 877 21.81 -27.01 24.09
CA TYR A 877 21.77 -25.85 25.02
C TYR A 877 20.77 -24.76 24.58
N LEU A 878 19.46 -25.01 24.77
CA LEU A 878 18.39 -24.02 24.56
C LEU A 878 17.43 -23.91 25.76
N ILE A 879 17.98 -23.95 26.97
CA ILE A 879 17.28 -23.51 28.19
C ILE A 879 18.24 -22.62 28.99
N PRO A 880 18.00 -21.31 29.10
CA PRO A 880 18.54 -20.54 30.22
C PRO A 880 17.73 -20.87 31.46
N ASP A 881 18.42 -21.29 32.51
CA ASP A 881 17.97 -21.13 33.89
C ASP A 881 17.67 -19.64 34.17
N ASP A 882 16.65 -19.44 34.99
CA ASP A 882 16.29 -18.19 35.68
C ASP A 882 15.89 -16.96 34.87
N THR A 883 14.57 -16.73 34.84
CA THR A 883 13.97 -15.38 34.80
C THR A 883 13.80 -14.86 36.23
N GLN A 884 14.53 -13.80 36.57
CA GLN A 884 14.01 -12.75 37.46
C GLN A 884 13.13 -11.80 36.67
#